data_AF-A0A2V1GT27-F1
#
_entry.id   AF-A0A2V1GT27-F1
#
_cell.length_a   1.000
_cell.length_b   1.000
_cell.length_c   1.000
_cell.angle_alpha   90.00
_cell.angle_beta   90.00
_cell.angle_gamma   90.00
#
_symmetry.space_group_name_H-M   'P 1'
#
loop_
_entity.id
_entity.type
_entity.pdbx_description
1 polymer ?
#
loop_
_entity_poly.entity_id
_entity_poly.type
_entity_poly.pdbx_seq_one_letter_code
_entity_poly.pdbx_strand_id
1 'polypeptide(L)'
;MTLKPFKLGKLDPFNDFDSAKEALEAWLVEFSGLYLASVEYNKLSKVNKKQQGQWFAFFMDLSLGYIAKDLNKLDLDDVQEIMMDLIPRKLICSDTQAKTIVPDILAAWQFLDRTFNSGPTKKLKHATEIIAFLTSIKRDYLKIYNHDPSSFSSPFDLLDEDDFETDFDLSTNDLLEQFENDRWIIDLIESTAKNINKKTNILEISEWSTLLEFDPLDNFISFICCAGINEEIEHCQQAMVQLLEYSLQNLFMLIRQKDASAIEFWQATEKNLILAFEHDNLNAHSTSLFMSVLAQYKSFLSENFVDFIKNYSIETVEDLSSGEMTPEVLDNLFIEIDNNTEDEFELANLLSTELAFLPPEGFEILCSVFVDSGAKASNALALSVLNDDIEQAKVAISILNQQPGKLPPASLSRLIQVRNWLADPLKKPVDQLIKNAKKKGVSSLSSILFSKENIVDCHMSAVDGSGAQGVMITLRDHDKFRLVALVFKQNLGIVDVSISPPLTNTFIKQHIKMAKDSIGALEKVSVDLIRKQLPIFISLNKSSNTAIDFNLVQAMELIGATDWNPTEETLTSLCDQSLLTEPTSAEIVTAKKAVARWVDSDLGSSWFEMLRPGTKQHHSEWAERMLRMALWCQFSASKRRQNQARNFAVVSWLFQNSKKPILKN
;
A
#
# COMPACT_ATOMS: atom_id res chain seq x y z
N MET A 1 21.67 -34.40 -20.80
CA MET A 1 22.32 -34.19 -19.48
C MET A 1 21.84 -35.29 -18.54
N THR A 2 22.64 -35.68 -17.56
CA THR A 2 22.24 -36.68 -16.56
C THR A 2 21.82 -35.93 -15.30
N LEU A 3 20.51 -35.82 -15.08
CA LEU A 3 19.94 -35.21 -13.87
C LEU A 3 20.56 -35.86 -12.63
N LYS A 4 20.87 -35.06 -11.61
CA LYS A 4 21.30 -35.54 -10.28
C LYS A 4 20.19 -35.27 -9.27
N PRO A 5 20.03 -36.08 -8.19
CA PRO A 5 19.06 -35.75 -7.15
C PRO A 5 19.43 -34.42 -6.50
N PHE A 6 18.43 -33.58 -6.23
CA PHE A 6 18.62 -32.33 -5.51
C PHE A 6 19.28 -32.56 -4.16
N LYS A 7 20.25 -31.70 -3.82
CA LYS A 7 20.99 -31.72 -2.55
C LYS A 7 21.30 -30.29 -2.11
N LEU A 8 21.06 -30.02 -0.84
CA LEU A 8 21.44 -28.78 -0.15
C LEU A 8 22.96 -28.70 0.07
N GLY A 9 23.63 -29.85 0.17
CA GLY A 9 25.08 -29.90 0.34
C GLY A 9 25.51 -29.37 1.72
N LYS A 10 26.16 -28.20 1.75
CA LYS A 10 26.56 -27.50 2.98
C LYS A 10 25.60 -26.37 3.36
N LEU A 11 24.62 -26.08 2.51
CA LEU A 11 23.63 -25.04 2.77
C LEU A 11 22.70 -25.51 3.89
N ASP A 12 22.44 -24.60 4.82
CA ASP A 12 21.47 -24.77 5.88
C ASP A 12 20.28 -23.86 5.56
N PRO A 13 19.12 -24.41 5.11
CA PRO A 13 17.97 -23.60 4.69
C PRO A 13 17.45 -22.67 5.78
N PHE A 14 17.72 -22.96 7.06
CA PHE A 14 17.30 -22.10 8.17
C PHE A 14 18.22 -20.90 8.41
N ASN A 15 19.45 -20.96 7.90
CA ASN A 15 20.44 -19.89 8.06
C ASN A 15 20.75 -19.15 6.74
N ASP A 16 20.55 -19.80 5.59
CA ASP A 16 20.87 -19.30 4.25
C ASP A 16 19.81 -19.75 3.24
N PHE A 17 18.57 -19.30 3.48
CA PHE A 17 17.40 -19.69 2.69
C PHE A 17 17.50 -19.24 1.23
N ASP A 18 17.96 -18.02 0.98
CA ASP A 18 18.05 -17.46 -0.38
C ASP A 18 19.00 -18.29 -1.25
N SER A 19 20.20 -18.63 -0.75
CA SER A 19 21.14 -19.49 -1.49
C SER A 19 20.60 -20.91 -1.70
N ALA A 20 19.83 -21.43 -0.74
CA ALA A 20 19.20 -22.75 -0.86
C ALA A 20 18.05 -22.73 -1.89
N LYS A 21 17.30 -21.63 -1.96
CA LYS A 21 16.23 -21.41 -2.92
C LYS A 21 16.78 -21.23 -4.33
N GLU A 22 17.83 -20.43 -4.52
CA GLU A 22 18.53 -20.31 -5.81
C GLU A 22 19.05 -21.66 -6.31
N ALA A 23 19.62 -22.47 -5.42
CA ALA A 23 20.08 -23.81 -5.76
C ALA A 23 18.92 -24.74 -6.15
N LEU A 24 17.76 -24.61 -5.52
CA LEU A 24 16.56 -25.37 -5.86
C LEU A 24 15.98 -24.93 -7.21
N GLU A 25 15.85 -23.62 -7.45
CA GLU A 25 15.36 -23.07 -8.72
C GLU A 25 16.24 -23.50 -9.90
N ALA A 26 17.57 -23.42 -9.75
CA ALA A 26 18.51 -23.90 -10.76
C ALA A 26 18.34 -25.40 -11.05
N TRP A 27 18.07 -26.20 -10.02
CA TRP A 27 17.80 -27.63 -10.19
C TRP A 27 16.43 -27.89 -10.84
N LEU A 28 15.39 -27.13 -10.47
CA LEU A 28 14.05 -27.23 -11.04
C LEU A 28 14.03 -26.87 -12.53
N VAL A 29 14.84 -25.92 -12.98
CA VAL A 29 15.00 -25.63 -14.42
C VAL A 29 15.52 -26.85 -15.19
N GLU A 30 16.55 -27.54 -14.69
CA GLU A 30 17.07 -28.77 -15.32
C GLU A 30 16.06 -29.92 -15.22
N PHE A 31 15.41 -30.07 -14.07
CA PHE A 31 14.38 -31.09 -13.84
C PHE A 31 13.20 -30.91 -14.79
N SER A 32 12.60 -29.72 -14.87
CA SER A 32 11.41 -29.43 -15.66
C SER A 32 11.62 -29.72 -17.14
N GLY A 33 12.77 -29.35 -17.70
CA GLY A 33 13.09 -29.67 -19.10
C GLY A 33 13.07 -31.18 -19.39
N LEU A 34 13.52 -32.01 -18.46
CA LEU A 34 13.52 -33.47 -18.60
C LEU A 34 12.18 -34.11 -18.23
N TYR A 35 11.49 -33.58 -17.23
CA TYR A 35 10.20 -34.06 -16.75
C TYR A 35 9.10 -33.79 -17.77
N LEU A 36 9.03 -32.60 -18.36
CA LEU A 36 8.04 -32.26 -19.39
C LEU A 36 8.20 -33.12 -20.65
N ALA A 37 9.42 -33.57 -20.94
CA ALA A 37 9.71 -34.51 -22.04
C ALA A 37 9.48 -35.98 -21.67
N SER A 38 9.11 -36.29 -20.42
CA SER A 38 9.03 -37.66 -19.91
C SER A 38 7.75 -38.41 -20.32
N VAL A 39 7.79 -39.74 -20.28
CA VAL A 39 6.60 -40.57 -20.54
C VAL A 39 5.57 -40.47 -19.42
N GLU A 40 6.00 -40.14 -18.19
CA GLU A 40 5.15 -39.94 -17.02
C GLU A 40 4.29 -38.68 -17.20
N TYR A 41 4.93 -37.55 -17.51
CA TYR A 41 4.22 -36.30 -17.81
C TYR A 41 3.30 -36.44 -19.01
N ASN A 42 3.74 -37.14 -20.06
CA ASN A 42 2.92 -37.35 -21.25
C ASN A 42 1.65 -38.19 -21.01
N LYS A 43 1.59 -38.98 -19.92
CA LYS A 43 0.39 -39.73 -19.51
C LYS A 43 -0.60 -38.90 -18.68
N LEU A 44 -0.22 -37.70 -18.25
CA LEU A 44 -1.12 -36.80 -17.54
C LEU A 44 -2.27 -36.33 -18.44
N SER A 45 -3.38 -35.94 -17.80
CA SER A 45 -4.52 -35.34 -18.50
C SER A 45 -4.13 -34.01 -19.15
N LYS A 46 -4.95 -33.51 -20.09
CA LYS A 46 -4.73 -32.17 -20.67
C LYS A 46 -4.69 -31.09 -19.57
N VAL A 47 -5.61 -31.15 -18.61
CA VAL A 47 -5.70 -30.20 -17.48
C VAL A 47 -4.42 -30.21 -16.64
N ASN A 48 -3.89 -31.39 -16.32
CA ASN A 48 -2.61 -31.51 -15.61
C ASN A 48 -1.44 -30.94 -16.41
N LYS A 49 -1.44 -31.08 -17.74
CA LYS A 49 -0.37 -30.57 -18.61
C LYS A 49 -0.38 -29.05 -18.77
N LYS A 50 -1.52 -28.38 -18.51
CA LYS A 50 -1.56 -26.90 -18.48
C LYS A 50 -0.65 -26.32 -17.41
N GLN A 51 -0.47 -27.04 -16.30
CA GLN A 51 0.31 -26.61 -15.15
C GLN A 51 1.82 -26.75 -15.34
N GLN A 52 2.29 -27.37 -16.44
CA GLN A 52 3.71 -27.48 -16.78
C GLN A 52 4.61 -27.99 -15.62
N GLY A 53 4.08 -28.86 -14.76
CA GLY A 53 4.83 -29.42 -13.63
C GLY A 53 4.96 -28.51 -12.40
N GLN A 54 4.22 -27.39 -12.35
CA GLN A 54 4.29 -26.41 -11.27
C GLN A 54 3.95 -26.99 -9.89
N TRP A 55 3.08 -28.00 -9.78
CA TRP A 55 2.75 -28.59 -8.48
C TRP A 55 3.93 -29.32 -7.85
N PHE A 56 4.79 -29.93 -8.67
CA PHE A 56 6.02 -30.52 -8.15
C PHE A 56 7.04 -29.45 -7.73
N ALA A 57 7.08 -28.29 -8.40
CA ALA A 57 7.90 -27.17 -7.96
C ALA A 57 7.43 -26.64 -6.59
N PHE A 58 6.13 -26.38 -6.43
CA PHE A 58 5.56 -25.97 -5.14
C PHE A 58 5.79 -27.01 -4.04
N PHE A 59 5.65 -28.30 -4.35
CA PHE A 59 6.00 -29.37 -3.42
C PHE A 59 7.45 -29.27 -2.93
N MET A 60 8.38 -28.99 -3.86
CA MET A 60 9.80 -28.84 -3.53
C MET A 60 10.09 -27.56 -2.75
N ASP A 61 9.40 -26.45 -3.03
CA ASP A 61 9.52 -25.21 -2.26
C ASP A 61 9.02 -25.39 -0.82
N LEU A 62 7.88 -26.07 -0.63
CA LEU A 62 7.37 -26.41 0.70
C LEU A 62 8.33 -27.37 1.42
N SER A 63 8.86 -28.37 0.71
CA SER A 63 9.90 -29.26 1.25
C SER A 63 11.13 -28.48 1.70
N LEU A 64 11.59 -27.50 0.92
CA LEU A 64 12.74 -26.67 1.27
C LEU A 64 12.46 -25.79 2.49
N GLY A 65 11.33 -25.08 2.50
CA GLY A 65 10.99 -24.11 3.54
C GLY A 65 10.58 -24.71 4.87
N TYR A 66 9.97 -25.90 4.88
CA TYR A 66 9.40 -26.50 6.09
C TYR A 66 10.10 -27.78 6.53
N ILE A 67 10.56 -28.62 5.60
CA ILE A 67 11.20 -29.90 5.92
C ILE A 67 12.74 -29.79 5.90
N ALA A 68 13.29 -28.96 5.02
CA ALA A 68 14.72 -28.67 4.89
C ALA A 68 15.61 -29.93 4.68
N LYS A 69 15.12 -30.94 3.94
CA LYS A 69 15.85 -32.18 3.62
C LYS A 69 16.25 -32.26 2.15
N ASP A 70 17.35 -32.97 1.88
CA ASP A 70 17.72 -33.37 0.51
C ASP A 70 16.63 -34.28 -0.09
N LEU A 71 16.40 -34.23 -1.41
CA LEU A 71 15.39 -35.05 -2.09
C LEU A 71 15.57 -36.56 -1.82
N ASN A 72 16.80 -37.04 -1.66
CA ASN A 72 17.08 -38.44 -1.38
C ASN A 72 16.92 -38.85 0.09
N LYS A 73 16.61 -37.89 0.97
CA LYS A 73 16.34 -38.08 2.39
C LYS A 73 14.87 -37.88 2.76
N LEU A 74 14.04 -37.38 1.83
CA LEU A 74 12.60 -37.32 2.05
C LEU A 74 12.05 -38.73 2.26
N ASP A 75 11.36 -38.92 3.37
CA ASP A 75 10.67 -40.14 3.74
C ASP A 75 9.15 -39.97 3.62
N LEU A 76 8.38 -41.00 4.00
CA LEU A 76 6.92 -40.97 3.88
C LEU A 76 6.28 -39.92 4.79
N ASP A 77 6.82 -39.72 6.00
CA ASP A 77 6.25 -38.80 6.98
C ASP A 77 6.39 -37.35 6.47
N ASP A 78 7.53 -37.02 5.87
CA ASP A 78 7.75 -35.71 5.23
C ASP A 78 6.73 -35.43 4.12
N VAL A 79 6.48 -36.42 3.25
CA VAL A 79 5.52 -36.26 2.15
C VAL A 79 4.09 -36.20 2.68
N GLN A 80 3.76 -36.94 3.74
CA GLN A 80 2.47 -36.85 4.39
C GLN A 80 2.25 -35.46 5.00
N GLU A 81 3.24 -34.89 5.67
CA GLU A 81 3.16 -33.53 6.21
C GLU A 81 2.92 -32.50 5.09
N ILE A 82 3.66 -32.60 3.98
CA ILE A 82 3.48 -31.68 2.85
C ILE A 82 2.09 -31.84 2.21
N MET A 83 1.68 -33.07 1.92
CA MET A 83 0.44 -33.33 1.17
C MET A 83 -0.82 -33.19 2.02
N MET A 84 -0.77 -33.53 3.31
CA MET A 84 -1.95 -33.59 4.17
C MET A 84 -2.13 -32.35 5.06
N ASP A 85 -1.07 -31.59 5.34
CA ASP A 85 -1.13 -30.33 6.11
C ASP A 85 -0.69 -29.13 5.27
N LEU A 86 0.56 -29.10 4.80
CA LEU A 86 1.12 -27.87 4.24
C LEU A 86 0.43 -27.41 2.96
N ILE A 87 0.16 -28.30 2.00
CA ILE A 87 -0.51 -27.93 0.76
C ILE A 87 -1.95 -27.43 1.03
N PRO A 88 -2.83 -28.19 1.73
CA PRO A 88 -4.17 -27.71 2.07
C PRO A 88 -4.18 -26.38 2.83
N ARG A 89 -3.21 -26.15 3.73
CA ARG A 89 -3.16 -24.95 4.57
C ARG A 89 -2.48 -23.74 3.91
N LYS A 90 -1.58 -23.96 2.96
CA LYS A 90 -0.72 -22.89 2.40
C LYS A 90 -0.99 -22.56 0.94
N LEU A 91 -1.66 -23.44 0.20
CA LEU A 91 -2.00 -23.21 -1.20
C LEU A 91 -3.51 -23.17 -1.32
N ILE A 92 -4.03 -22.06 -1.85
CA ILE A 92 -5.45 -21.89 -2.17
C ILE A 92 -5.57 -22.03 -3.69
N CYS A 93 -6.32 -23.03 -4.15
CA CYS A 93 -6.58 -23.26 -5.56
C CYS A 93 -7.98 -23.86 -5.76
N SER A 94 -8.55 -23.72 -6.96
CA SER A 94 -9.89 -24.25 -7.24
C SER A 94 -9.93 -25.77 -7.12
N ASP A 95 -11.11 -26.36 -6.92
CA ASP A 95 -11.30 -27.82 -6.90
C ASP A 95 -10.71 -28.50 -8.16
N THR A 96 -10.84 -27.85 -9.31
CA THR A 96 -10.25 -28.28 -10.59
C THR A 96 -8.74 -28.35 -10.51
N GLN A 97 -8.10 -27.31 -9.95
CA GLN A 97 -6.67 -27.24 -9.75
C GLN A 97 -6.21 -28.24 -8.67
N ALA A 98 -6.93 -28.36 -7.56
CA ALA A 98 -6.63 -29.29 -6.47
C ALA A 98 -6.61 -30.76 -6.95
N LYS A 99 -7.53 -31.14 -7.84
CA LYS A 99 -7.55 -32.46 -8.51
C LYS A 99 -6.27 -32.73 -9.31
N THR A 100 -5.54 -31.69 -9.74
CA THR A 100 -4.30 -31.83 -10.52
C THR A 100 -3.03 -31.97 -9.69
N ILE A 101 -3.06 -31.64 -8.39
CA ILE A 101 -1.91 -31.66 -7.48
C ILE A 101 -1.29 -33.07 -7.37
N VAL A 102 -2.07 -34.06 -6.90
CA VAL A 102 -1.55 -35.42 -6.68
C VAL A 102 -1.12 -36.09 -7.98
N PRO A 103 -1.87 -36.04 -9.09
CA PRO A 103 -1.41 -36.67 -10.33
C PRO A 103 -0.09 -36.10 -10.85
N ASP A 104 0.13 -34.78 -10.75
CA ASP A 104 1.38 -34.16 -11.22
C ASP A 104 2.56 -34.54 -10.31
N ILE A 105 2.41 -34.41 -8.99
CA ILE A 105 3.43 -34.81 -8.02
C ILE A 105 3.74 -36.31 -8.12
N LEU A 106 2.73 -37.16 -8.31
CA LEU A 106 2.89 -38.59 -8.53
C LEU A 106 3.68 -38.89 -9.81
N ALA A 107 3.37 -38.22 -10.92
CA ALA A 107 4.07 -38.40 -12.19
C ALA A 107 5.54 -37.94 -12.08
N ALA A 108 5.81 -36.83 -11.39
CA ALA A 108 7.16 -36.38 -11.08
C ALA A 108 7.94 -37.41 -10.24
N TRP A 109 7.34 -37.96 -9.18
CA TRP A 109 7.97 -39.01 -8.36
C TRP A 109 8.22 -40.31 -9.13
N GLN A 110 7.31 -40.72 -10.03
CA GLN A 110 7.51 -41.88 -10.90
C GLN A 110 8.67 -41.65 -11.89
N PHE A 111 8.75 -40.45 -12.45
CA PHE A 111 9.87 -40.05 -13.31
C PHE A 111 11.21 -40.08 -12.54
N LEU A 112 11.23 -39.56 -11.32
CA LEU A 112 12.40 -39.56 -10.44
C LEU A 112 12.82 -40.98 -10.05
N ASP A 113 11.87 -41.86 -9.69
CA ASP A 113 12.14 -43.26 -9.37
C ASP A 113 12.76 -43.99 -10.57
N ARG A 114 12.17 -43.87 -11.77
CA ARG A 114 12.73 -44.45 -12.99
C ARG A 114 14.14 -43.92 -13.29
N THR A 115 14.35 -42.62 -13.12
CA THR A 115 15.63 -41.95 -13.42
C THR A 115 16.72 -42.33 -12.42
N PHE A 116 16.38 -42.50 -11.14
CA PHE A 116 17.36 -42.64 -10.07
C PHE A 116 17.49 -44.04 -9.46
N ASN A 117 16.51 -44.92 -9.67
CA ASN A 117 16.47 -46.26 -9.09
C ASN A 117 16.49 -47.40 -10.13
N SER A 118 16.70 -47.10 -11.42
CA SER A 118 16.83 -48.12 -12.48
C SER A 118 18.13 -48.94 -12.45
N GLY A 119 19.11 -48.53 -11.64
CA GLY A 119 20.39 -49.24 -11.44
C GLY A 119 20.44 -50.10 -10.18
N PRO A 120 21.55 -50.84 -9.94
CA PRO A 120 21.70 -51.74 -8.78
C PRO A 120 21.75 -51.00 -7.43
N THR A 121 21.92 -49.68 -7.43
CA THR A 121 21.89 -48.85 -6.22
C THR A 121 20.72 -47.87 -6.29
N LYS A 122 19.75 -48.02 -5.38
CA LYS A 122 18.64 -47.07 -5.24
C LYS A 122 19.16 -45.76 -4.67
N LYS A 123 19.05 -44.67 -5.42
CA LYS A 123 19.46 -43.32 -4.97
C LYS A 123 18.33 -42.58 -4.24
N LEU A 124 17.07 -42.93 -4.48
CA LEU A 124 15.90 -42.42 -3.75
C LEU A 124 15.29 -43.58 -2.94
N LYS A 125 15.65 -43.69 -1.66
CA LYS A 125 15.34 -44.89 -0.85
C LYS A 125 13.83 -45.11 -0.66
N HIS A 126 13.08 -44.02 -0.47
CA HIS A 126 11.65 -44.04 -0.14
C HIS A 126 10.72 -43.80 -1.33
N ALA A 127 11.26 -43.69 -2.56
CA ALA A 127 10.45 -43.33 -3.73
C ALA A 127 9.29 -44.31 -3.96
N THR A 128 9.49 -45.61 -3.75
CA THR A 128 8.42 -46.62 -3.88
C THR A 128 7.30 -46.43 -2.84
N GLU A 129 7.65 -46.08 -1.60
CA GLU A 129 6.70 -45.85 -0.50
C GLU A 129 5.92 -44.55 -0.74
N ILE A 130 6.60 -43.50 -1.16
CA ILE A 130 6.01 -42.20 -1.52
C ILE A 130 5.05 -42.34 -2.70
N ILE A 131 5.44 -43.05 -3.77
CA ILE A 131 4.57 -43.34 -4.92
C ILE A 131 3.33 -44.12 -4.49
N ALA A 132 3.48 -45.10 -3.60
CA ALA A 132 2.35 -45.87 -3.08
C ALA A 132 1.39 -44.98 -2.28
N PHE A 133 1.92 -44.09 -1.44
CA PHE A 133 1.12 -43.13 -0.67
C PHE A 133 0.38 -42.15 -1.58
N LEU A 134 1.07 -41.47 -2.49
CA LEU A 134 0.46 -40.55 -3.46
C LEU A 134 -0.62 -41.25 -4.29
N THR A 135 -0.39 -42.51 -4.69
CA THR A 135 -1.40 -43.33 -5.36
C THR A 135 -2.62 -43.58 -4.48
N SER A 136 -2.42 -43.83 -3.18
CA SER A 136 -3.51 -44.09 -2.22
C SER A 136 -4.40 -42.88 -1.97
N ILE A 137 -3.83 -41.67 -1.93
CA ILE A 137 -4.60 -40.44 -1.71
C ILE A 137 -5.17 -39.85 -2.99
N LYS A 138 -4.64 -40.20 -4.17
CA LYS A 138 -5.03 -39.61 -5.47
C LYS A 138 -6.53 -39.49 -5.69
N ARG A 139 -7.32 -40.48 -5.28
CA ARG A 139 -8.77 -40.50 -5.51
C ARG A 139 -9.54 -39.62 -4.51
N ASP A 140 -9.08 -39.54 -3.27
CA ASP A 140 -9.78 -38.87 -2.18
C ASP A 140 -9.11 -37.54 -1.78
N TYR A 141 -8.07 -37.11 -2.52
CA TYR A 141 -7.28 -35.94 -2.16
C TYR A 141 -8.08 -34.65 -2.11
N LEU A 142 -9.08 -34.48 -2.99
CA LEU A 142 -9.95 -33.31 -2.94
C LEU A 142 -10.68 -33.21 -1.59
N LYS A 143 -11.10 -34.36 -1.02
CA LYS A 143 -11.70 -34.38 0.31
C LYS A 143 -10.68 -34.02 1.38
N ILE A 144 -9.44 -34.50 1.27
CA ILE A 144 -8.35 -34.17 2.19
C ILE A 144 -8.04 -32.66 2.14
N TYR A 145 -7.94 -32.12 0.93
CA TYR A 145 -7.72 -30.70 0.66
C TYR A 145 -8.84 -29.84 1.26
N ASN A 146 -10.10 -30.31 1.19
CA ASN A 146 -11.28 -29.60 1.70
C ASN A 146 -11.63 -29.91 3.19
N HIS A 147 -10.96 -30.86 3.86
CA HIS A 147 -11.35 -31.36 5.21
C HIS A 147 -10.66 -30.66 6.41
N ASP A 148 -10.29 -29.38 6.32
CA ASP A 148 -10.08 -28.56 7.53
C ASP A 148 -11.33 -27.71 7.86
N PRO A 149 -12.33 -28.25 8.59
CA PRO A 149 -13.52 -27.51 8.99
C PRO A 149 -13.27 -26.49 10.12
N SER A 150 -12.00 -26.21 10.49
CA SER A 150 -11.65 -25.20 11.49
C SER A 150 -10.90 -23.98 10.95
N SER A 151 -10.56 -23.95 9.65
CA SER A 151 -10.03 -22.76 8.99
C SER A 151 -10.69 -22.55 7.63
N PHE A 152 -11.47 -21.48 7.54
CA PHE A 152 -12.05 -20.90 6.32
C PHE A 152 -13.04 -21.77 5.54
N SER A 153 -14.31 -21.41 5.66
CA SER A 153 -15.33 -21.70 4.65
C SER A 153 -14.95 -20.97 3.35
N SER A 154 -14.54 -21.74 2.34
CA SER A 154 -14.20 -21.26 0.99
C SER A 154 -15.46 -20.86 0.20
N PRO A 155 -15.44 -19.77 -0.59
CA PRO A 155 -16.59 -19.30 -1.38
C PRO A 155 -16.85 -20.09 -2.69
N PHE A 156 -16.04 -21.11 -3.00
CA PHE A 156 -16.03 -21.75 -4.33
C PHE A 156 -17.00 -22.93 -4.53
N ASP A 157 -17.99 -23.10 -3.66
CA ASP A 157 -18.98 -24.19 -3.73
C ASP A 157 -20.04 -24.04 -4.86
N LEU A 158 -19.86 -23.15 -5.85
CA LEU A 158 -20.92 -22.79 -6.82
C LEU A 158 -20.54 -22.67 -8.30
N LEU A 159 -19.38 -23.16 -8.77
CA LEU A 159 -19.10 -23.16 -10.21
C LEU A 159 -18.91 -24.59 -10.75
N ASP A 160 -19.99 -25.11 -11.32
CA ASP A 160 -19.98 -26.30 -12.19
C ASP A 160 -19.14 -26.01 -13.44
N GLU A 161 -18.25 -26.96 -13.75
CA GLU A 161 -17.35 -26.98 -14.91
C GLU A 161 -18.13 -27.39 -16.18
N ASP A 162 -18.33 -26.49 -17.15
CA ASP A 162 -18.42 -26.90 -18.57
C ASP A 162 -17.97 -25.85 -19.63
N ASP A 163 -17.67 -24.58 -19.32
CA ASP A 163 -17.48 -23.55 -20.39
C ASP A 163 -16.12 -22.84 -20.48
N PHE A 164 -14.99 -23.49 -20.22
CA PHE A 164 -13.69 -22.86 -20.54
C PHE A 164 -12.71 -23.78 -21.28
N GLU A 165 -12.98 -23.95 -22.57
CA GLU A 165 -11.93 -23.79 -23.58
C GLU A 165 -12.47 -23.45 -24.98
N THR A 166 -11.87 -22.40 -25.57
CA THR A 166 -11.88 -21.94 -26.97
C THR A 166 -13.06 -21.10 -27.47
N ASP A 167 -12.96 -19.77 -27.33
CA ASP A 167 -12.69 -18.84 -28.44
C ASP A 167 -12.44 -17.43 -27.88
N PHE A 168 -11.21 -16.90 -27.96
CA PHE A 168 -10.96 -15.48 -27.74
C PHE A 168 -11.18 -14.76 -29.08
N ASP A 169 -12.42 -14.82 -29.52
CA ASP A 169 -13.01 -13.94 -30.52
C ASP A 169 -14.23 -13.32 -29.83
N LEU A 170 -13.99 -12.28 -29.02
CA LEU A 170 -15.03 -11.64 -28.21
C LEU A 170 -16.03 -10.94 -29.13
N SER A 171 -17.02 -11.69 -29.57
CA SER A 171 -18.27 -11.10 -30.02
C SER A 171 -19.02 -10.56 -28.80
N THR A 172 -19.82 -9.52 -28.99
CA THR A 172 -20.54 -8.75 -27.96
C THR A 172 -21.47 -9.59 -27.05
N ASN A 173 -21.65 -10.88 -27.33
CA ASN A 173 -22.49 -11.81 -26.57
C ASN A 173 -21.76 -12.52 -25.41
N ASP A 174 -20.45 -12.79 -25.48
CA ASP A 174 -19.74 -13.47 -24.36
C ASP A 174 -19.54 -12.54 -23.15
N LEU A 175 -19.43 -11.23 -23.41
CA LEU A 175 -19.44 -10.22 -22.35
C LEU A 175 -20.77 -10.25 -21.56
N LEU A 176 -21.90 -10.55 -22.21
CA LEU A 176 -23.22 -10.57 -21.57
C LEU A 176 -23.41 -11.74 -20.59
N GLU A 177 -22.81 -12.91 -20.83
CA GLU A 177 -22.83 -14.03 -19.88
C GLU A 177 -21.86 -13.81 -18.70
N GLN A 178 -20.73 -13.14 -18.93
CA GLN A 178 -19.82 -12.73 -17.86
C GLN A 178 -20.48 -11.73 -16.90
N PHE A 179 -21.34 -10.82 -17.41
CA PHE A 179 -22.09 -9.86 -16.60
C PHE A 179 -23.21 -10.48 -15.73
N GLU A 180 -23.69 -11.69 -16.02
CA GLU A 180 -24.61 -12.38 -15.11
C GLU A 180 -23.90 -12.86 -13.83
N ASN A 181 -22.63 -13.26 -13.92
CA ASN A 181 -21.80 -13.62 -12.76
C ASN A 181 -21.32 -12.39 -11.96
N ASP A 182 -21.26 -11.22 -12.59
CA ASP A 182 -20.87 -9.95 -11.96
C ASP A 182 -22.04 -9.20 -11.29
N ARG A 183 -23.21 -9.84 -11.15
CA ARG A 183 -24.39 -9.21 -10.53
C ARG A 183 -24.09 -8.64 -9.14
N TRP A 184 -23.23 -9.30 -8.37
CA TRP A 184 -22.81 -8.82 -7.05
C TRP A 184 -22.08 -7.47 -7.11
N ILE A 185 -21.31 -7.19 -8.17
CA ILE A 185 -20.62 -5.92 -8.38
C ILE A 185 -21.64 -4.81 -8.64
N ILE A 186 -22.60 -5.07 -9.53
CA ILE A 186 -23.68 -4.12 -9.84
C ILE A 186 -24.49 -3.84 -8.57
N ASP A 187 -24.87 -4.87 -7.82
CA ASP A 187 -25.62 -4.72 -6.57
C ASP A 187 -24.81 -3.93 -5.52
N LEU A 188 -23.50 -4.12 -5.45
CA LEU A 188 -22.59 -3.37 -4.58
C LEU A 188 -22.49 -1.88 -4.97
N ILE A 189 -22.36 -1.59 -6.28
CA ILE A 189 -22.36 -0.23 -6.82
C ILE A 189 -23.72 0.44 -6.56
N GLU A 190 -24.83 -0.24 -6.84
CA GLU A 190 -26.17 0.28 -6.60
C GLU A 190 -26.43 0.55 -5.11
N SER A 191 -26.03 -0.37 -4.23
CA SER A 191 -26.14 -0.18 -2.76
C SER A 191 -25.39 1.08 -2.34
N THR A 192 -24.15 1.21 -2.80
CA THR A 192 -23.28 2.35 -2.50
C THR A 192 -23.85 3.66 -3.05
N ALA A 193 -24.32 3.67 -4.31
CA ALA A 193 -24.93 4.82 -4.97
C ALA A 193 -26.23 5.29 -4.27
N LYS A 194 -27.11 4.34 -3.88
CA LYS A 194 -28.32 4.63 -3.11
C LYS A 194 -28.00 5.27 -1.75
N ASN A 195 -26.87 4.90 -1.14
CA ASN A 195 -26.45 5.45 0.15
C ASN A 195 -25.85 6.87 0.02
N ILE A 196 -25.12 7.15 -1.06
CA ILE A 196 -24.66 8.50 -1.39
C ILE A 196 -25.84 9.46 -1.50
N ASN A 197 -26.89 9.09 -2.24
CA ASN A 197 -28.08 9.92 -2.45
C ASN A 197 -28.81 10.26 -1.14
N LYS A 198 -28.91 9.31 -0.22
CA LYS A 198 -29.59 9.51 1.08
C LYS A 198 -28.87 10.49 2.01
N LYS A 199 -27.65 10.95 1.70
CA LYS A 199 -26.76 11.69 2.62
C LYS A 199 -26.58 10.99 3.97
N THR A 200 -26.91 9.70 4.05
CA THR A 200 -26.58 8.85 5.17
C THR A 200 -25.13 8.50 5.01
N ASN A 201 -24.27 9.42 5.43
CA ASN A 201 -22.84 9.15 5.53
C ASN A 201 -22.65 8.01 6.52
N ILE A 202 -21.91 7.00 6.06
CA ILE A 202 -21.48 5.76 6.73
C ILE A 202 -22.32 4.55 6.30
N LEU A 203 -21.79 3.82 5.32
CA LEU A 203 -22.09 2.40 5.16
C LEU A 203 -21.64 1.63 6.41
N GLU A 204 -22.37 0.56 6.72
CA GLU A 204 -21.78 -0.56 7.45
C GLU A 204 -20.65 -1.11 6.56
N ILE A 205 -19.40 -0.84 6.96
CA ILE A 205 -18.14 -1.24 6.27
C ILE A 205 -18.13 -2.73 5.88
N SER A 206 -19.00 -3.55 6.48
CA SER A 206 -19.15 -4.97 6.20
C SER A 206 -19.56 -5.33 4.78
N GLU A 207 -20.29 -4.48 4.03
CA GLU A 207 -20.61 -4.81 2.63
C GLU A 207 -19.38 -4.64 1.72
N TRP A 208 -18.50 -3.70 2.06
CA TRP A 208 -17.31 -3.39 1.27
C TRP A 208 -16.14 -4.33 1.57
N SER A 209 -16.18 -5.07 2.69
CA SER A 209 -15.07 -5.92 3.10
C SER A 209 -14.74 -7.02 2.11
N THR A 210 -15.68 -7.43 1.25
CA THR A 210 -15.44 -8.37 0.15
C THR A 210 -14.35 -7.86 -0.80
N LEU A 211 -14.28 -6.54 -1.04
CA LEU A 211 -13.24 -5.94 -1.88
C LEU A 211 -11.85 -5.87 -1.23
N LEU A 212 -11.70 -6.33 0.03
CA LEU A 212 -10.40 -6.45 0.67
C LEU A 212 -9.68 -7.77 0.29
N GLU A 213 -10.40 -8.70 -0.31
CA GLU A 213 -9.87 -9.93 -0.88
C GLU A 213 -9.42 -9.71 -2.33
N PHE A 214 -8.39 -10.44 -2.77
CA PHE A 214 -7.77 -10.22 -4.09
C PHE A 214 -8.70 -10.61 -5.25
N ASP A 215 -9.36 -11.77 -5.20
CA ASP A 215 -10.21 -12.22 -6.33
C ASP A 215 -11.41 -11.29 -6.58
N PRO A 216 -12.19 -10.87 -5.56
CA PRO A 216 -13.27 -9.91 -5.76
C PRO A 216 -12.76 -8.54 -6.24
N LEU A 217 -11.57 -8.13 -5.79
CA LEU A 217 -10.96 -6.87 -6.26
C LEU A 217 -10.52 -6.96 -7.72
N ASP A 218 -9.94 -8.08 -8.17
CA ASP A 218 -9.59 -8.28 -9.58
C ASP A 218 -10.83 -8.21 -10.46
N ASN A 219 -11.88 -8.94 -10.10
CA ASN A 219 -13.17 -8.92 -10.79
C ASN A 219 -13.75 -7.50 -10.84
N PHE A 220 -13.66 -6.76 -9.73
CA PHE A 220 -14.13 -5.38 -9.68
C PHE A 220 -13.33 -4.44 -10.60
N ILE A 221 -12.00 -4.55 -10.62
CA ILE A 221 -11.13 -3.76 -11.50
C ILE A 221 -11.41 -4.11 -12.96
N SER A 222 -11.47 -5.40 -13.31
CA SER A 222 -11.82 -5.85 -14.66
C SER A 222 -13.20 -5.38 -15.08
N PHE A 223 -14.20 -5.46 -14.21
CA PHE A 223 -15.55 -4.96 -14.48
C PHE A 223 -15.53 -3.46 -14.79
N ILE A 224 -14.89 -2.64 -13.96
CA ILE A 224 -14.83 -1.19 -14.21
C ILE A 224 -14.11 -0.89 -15.52
N CYS A 225 -12.94 -1.49 -15.74
CA CYS A 225 -12.11 -1.17 -16.89
C CYS A 225 -12.67 -1.72 -18.22
N CYS A 226 -13.38 -2.84 -18.22
CA CYS A 226 -13.85 -3.49 -19.45
C CYS A 226 -15.36 -3.28 -19.71
N ALA A 227 -16.21 -3.32 -18.68
CA ALA A 227 -17.68 -3.26 -18.85
C ALA A 227 -18.19 -1.84 -19.12
N GLY A 228 -17.56 -0.86 -18.48
CA GLY A 228 -18.00 0.52 -18.51
C GLY A 228 -18.95 0.92 -17.37
N ILE A 229 -19.24 2.22 -17.28
CA ILE A 229 -20.15 2.80 -16.29
C ILE A 229 -21.60 2.66 -16.79
N ASN A 230 -22.48 2.14 -15.93
CA ASN A 230 -23.91 2.22 -16.15
C ASN A 230 -24.44 3.62 -15.73
N GLU A 231 -24.66 4.48 -16.70
CA GLU A 231 -25.16 5.85 -16.51
C GLU A 231 -26.62 5.92 -16.00
N GLU A 232 -27.38 4.82 -16.07
CA GLU A 232 -28.75 4.78 -15.54
C GLU A 232 -28.79 4.78 -14.00
N ILE A 233 -27.68 4.41 -13.36
CA ILE A 233 -27.55 4.42 -11.90
C ILE A 233 -27.13 5.83 -11.46
N GLU A 234 -28.03 6.55 -10.80
CA GLU A 234 -27.73 7.85 -10.20
C GLU A 234 -26.56 7.73 -9.22
N HIS A 235 -25.53 8.57 -9.33
CA HIS A 235 -24.28 8.52 -8.55
C HIS A 235 -23.37 7.29 -8.78
N CYS A 236 -23.55 6.54 -9.88
CA CYS A 236 -22.72 5.36 -10.22
C CYS A 236 -21.21 5.64 -10.15
N GLN A 237 -20.77 6.70 -10.83
CA GLN A 237 -19.36 7.10 -10.86
C GLN A 237 -18.79 7.39 -9.47
N GLN A 238 -19.55 8.13 -8.63
CA GLN A 238 -19.14 8.45 -7.27
C GLN A 238 -19.06 7.19 -6.39
N ALA A 239 -19.97 6.24 -6.60
CA ALA A 239 -19.95 4.95 -5.92
C ALA A 239 -18.72 4.12 -6.31
N MET A 240 -18.42 4.03 -7.61
CA MET A 240 -17.24 3.33 -8.11
C MET A 240 -15.94 3.93 -7.54
N VAL A 241 -15.82 5.27 -7.53
CA VAL A 241 -14.65 5.95 -6.94
C VAL A 241 -14.50 5.60 -5.48
N GLN A 242 -15.55 5.67 -4.66
CA GLN A 242 -15.46 5.32 -3.23
C GLN A 242 -15.05 3.87 -2.98
N LEU A 243 -15.59 2.93 -3.78
CA LEU A 243 -15.25 1.52 -3.68
C LEU A 243 -13.80 1.25 -4.09
N LEU A 244 -13.34 1.88 -5.18
CA LEU A 244 -11.95 1.81 -5.64
C LEU A 244 -10.98 2.43 -4.63
N GLU A 245 -11.29 3.63 -4.11
CA GLU A 245 -10.47 4.28 -3.09
C GLU A 245 -10.32 3.38 -1.86
N TYR A 246 -11.42 2.80 -1.38
CA TYR A 246 -11.42 1.90 -0.23
C TYR A 246 -10.56 0.65 -0.47
N SER A 247 -10.74 -0.05 -1.59
CA SER A 247 -10.06 -1.30 -1.87
C SER A 247 -8.59 -1.12 -2.23
N LEU A 248 -8.28 -0.12 -3.07
CA LEU A 248 -6.91 0.21 -3.45
C LEU A 248 -6.11 0.76 -2.27
N GLN A 249 -6.73 1.54 -1.38
CA GLN A 249 -6.05 2.00 -0.16
C GLN A 249 -5.56 0.81 0.68
N ASN A 250 -6.40 -0.21 0.85
CA ASN A 250 -6.00 -1.42 1.57
C ASN A 250 -4.90 -2.20 0.83
N LEU A 251 -5.05 -2.39 -0.48
CA LEU A 251 -4.04 -3.08 -1.30
C LEU A 251 -2.67 -2.38 -1.22
N PHE A 252 -2.62 -1.07 -1.47
CA PHE A 252 -1.37 -0.33 -1.45
C PHE A 252 -0.80 -0.16 -0.04
N MET A 253 -1.63 -0.24 1.01
CA MET A 253 -1.14 -0.39 2.38
C MET A 253 -0.39 -1.71 2.57
N LEU A 254 -0.89 -2.84 2.03
CA LEU A 254 -0.20 -4.13 2.07
C LEU A 254 1.10 -4.10 1.25
N ILE A 255 1.08 -3.50 0.05
CA ILE A 255 2.28 -3.30 -0.78
C ILE A 255 3.33 -2.47 -0.04
N ARG A 256 2.92 -1.37 0.60
CA ARG A 256 3.81 -0.54 1.43
C ARG A 256 4.43 -1.31 2.59
N GLN A 257 3.72 -2.30 3.12
CA GLN A 257 4.21 -3.23 4.14
C GLN A 257 5.07 -4.37 3.57
N LYS A 258 5.34 -4.36 2.25
CA LYS A 258 6.09 -5.39 1.52
C LYS A 258 5.44 -6.76 1.59
N ASP A 259 4.11 -6.79 1.56
CA ASP A 259 3.39 -8.05 1.47
C ASP A 259 3.57 -8.67 0.07
N ALA A 260 4.09 -9.90 0.01
CA ALA A 260 4.46 -10.53 -1.26
C ALA A 260 3.24 -10.84 -2.13
N SER A 261 2.13 -11.28 -1.52
CA SER A 261 0.91 -11.62 -2.25
C SER A 261 0.23 -10.37 -2.81
N ALA A 262 0.22 -9.27 -2.06
CA ALA A 262 -0.30 -7.99 -2.57
C ALA A 262 0.54 -7.44 -3.73
N ILE A 263 1.87 -7.59 -3.66
CA ILE A 263 2.78 -7.18 -4.76
C ILE A 263 2.56 -8.05 -6.00
N GLU A 264 2.51 -9.37 -5.84
CA GLU A 264 2.29 -10.30 -6.95
C GLU A 264 0.93 -10.09 -7.60
N PHE A 265 -0.12 -9.93 -6.79
CA PHE A 265 -1.46 -9.58 -7.24
C PHE A 265 -1.45 -8.32 -8.10
N TRP A 266 -0.90 -7.22 -7.58
CA TRP A 266 -0.89 -5.95 -8.30
C TRP A 266 -0.09 -6.02 -9.61
N GLN A 267 1.05 -6.72 -9.62
CA GLN A 267 1.84 -6.94 -10.84
C GLN A 267 1.06 -7.75 -11.89
N ALA A 268 0.26 -8.73 -11.47
CA ALA A 268 -0.63 -9.47 -12.37
C ALA A 268 -1.73 -8.56 -12.93
N THR A 269 -2.37 -7.74 -12.09
CA THR A 269 -3.39 -6.77 -12.50
C THR A 269 -2.84 -5.75 -13.50
N GLU A 270 -1.65 -5.17 -13.26
CA GLU A 270 -0.99 -4.25 -14.20
C GLU A 270 -0.78 -4.90 -15.57
N LYS A 271 -0.28 -6.15 -15.58
CA LYS A 271 -0.06 -6.90 -16.82
C LYS A 271 -1.38 -7.20 -17.56
N ASN A 272 -2.43 -7.56 -16.83
CA ASN A 272 -3.74 -7.88 -17.41
C ASN A 272 -4.38 -6.64 -18.06
N LEU A 273 -4.26 -5.46 -17.43
CA LEU A 273 -4.76 -4.21 -18.00
C LEU A 273 -4.00 -3.78 -19.26
N ILE A 274 -2.67 -3.97 -19.29
CA ILE A 274 -1.87 -3.73 -20.51
C ILE A 274 -2.33 -4.67 -21.64
N LEU A 275 -2.52 -5.96 -21.35
CA LEU A 275 -3.01 -6.92 -22.35
C LEU A 275 -4.42 -6.58 -22.82
N ALA A 276 -5.32 -6.16 -21.93
CA ALA A 276 -6.67 -5.75 -22.28
C ALA A 276 -6.67 -4.53 -23.23
N PHE A 277 -5.75 -3.59 -23.02
CA PHE A 277 -5.54 -2.47 -23.94
C PHE A 277 -5.05 -2.90 -25.31
N GLU A 278 -4.04 -3.79 -25.38
CA GLU A 278 -3.51 -4.32 -26.65
C GLU A 278 -4.57 -5.07 -27.49
N HIS A 279 -5.68 -5.46 -26.86
CA HIS A 279 -6.81 -6.14 -27.48
C HIS A 279 -8.05 -5.26 -27.66
N ASP A 280 -7.95 -3.92 -27.49
CA ASP A 280 -9.07 -2.97 -27.58
C ASP A 280 -10.27 -3.31 -26.67
N ASN A 281 -10.02 -3.95 -25.53
CA ASN A 281 -11.04 -4.40 -24.59
C ASN A 281 -11.30 -3.44 -23.42
N LEU A 282 -10.67 -2.25 -23.44
CA LEU A 282 -10.83 -1.25 -22.38
C LEU A 282 -11.91 -0.22 -22.73
N ASN A 283 -12.80 0.03 -21.77
CA ASN A 283 -13.75 1.13 -21.83
C ASN A 283 -13.04 2.45 -21.49
N ALA A 284 -12.96 3.38 -22.45
CA ALA A 284 -12.31 4.68 -22.31
C ALA A 284 -12.66 5.43 -21.02
N HIS A 285 -13.95 5.72 -20.82
CA HIS A 285 -14.41 6.56 -19.73
C HIS A 285 -14.13 5.96 -18.35
N SER A 286 -14.36 4.65 -18.20
CA SER A 286 -14.27 3.95 -16.92
C SER A 286 -12.83 3.59 -16.57
N THR A 287 -12.01 3.32 -17.59
CA THR A 287 -10.56 3.18 -17.42
C THR A 287 -9.96 4.52 -16.98
N SER A 288 -10.34 5.65 -17.57
CA SER A 288 -9.90 6.97 -17.09
C SER A 288 -10.29 7.22 -15.64
N LEU A 289 -11.50 6.82 -15.22
CA LEU A 289 -11.93 6.90 -13.82
C LEU A 289 -11.03 6.06 -12.89
N PHE A 290 -10.71 4.84 -13.30
CA PHE A 290 -9.81 3.98 -12.53
C PHE A 290 -8.41 4.58 -12.43
N MET A 291 -7.88 5.12 -13.53
CA MET A 291 -6.56 5.76 -13.53
C MET A 291 -6.53 7.02 -12.65
N SER A 292 -7.60 7.81 -12.60
CA SER A 292 -7.65 8.98 -11.70
C SER A 292 -7.59 8.56 -10.23
N VAL A 293 -8.24 7.45 -9.84
CA VAL A 293 -8.11 6.91 -8.47
C VAL A 293 -6.71 6.34 -8.22
N LEU A 294 -6.05 5.77 -9.24
CA LEU A 294 -4.67 5.26 -9.13
C LEU A 294 -3.60 6.34 -9.01
N ALA A 295 -3.90 7.58 -9.44
CA ALA A 295 -2.95 8.69 -9.39
C ALA A 295 -2.28 8.85 -8.02
N GLN A 296 -3.05 8.70 -6.93
CA GLN A 296 -2.55 8.80 -5.55
C GLN A 296 -1.56 7.68 -5.16
N TYR A 297 -1.47 6.61 -5.95
CA TYR A 297 -0.59 5.46 -5.74
C TYR A 297 0.54 5.38 -6.78
N LYS A 298 0.74 6.42 -7.60
CA LYS A 298 1.74 6.46 -8.68
C LYS A 298 3.12 5.92 -8.28
N SER A 299 3.58 6.23 -7.06
CA SER A 299 4.89 5.78 -6.54
C SER A 299 5.05 4.26 -6.39
N PHE A 300 3.95 3.51 -6.40
CA PHE A 300 3.93 2.06 -6.28
C PHE A 300 3.74 1.33 -7.62
N LEU A 301 3.47 2.07 -8.69
CA LEU A 301 3.22 1.53 -10.02
C LEU A 301 4.55 1.16 -10.70
N SER A 302 4.55 0.13 -11.54
CA SER A 302 5.72 -0.18 -12.36
C SER A 302 5.94 0.87 -13.46
N GLU A 303 7.20 1.10 -13.83
CA GLU A 303 7.53 2.03 -14.93
C GLU A 303 6.79 1.66 -16.22
N ASN A 304 6.71 0.36 -16.53
CA ASN A 304 6.00 -0.13 -17.71
C ASN A 304 4.50 0.21 -17.66
N PHE A 305 3.87 0.08 -16.49
CA PHE A 305 2.47 0.41 -16.33
C PHE A 305 2.22 1.92 -16.39
N VAL A 306 3.11 2.74 -15.82
CA VAL A 306 3.06 4.21 -15.96
C VAL A 306 3.17 4.64 -17.42
N ASP A 307 4.06 4.02 -18.19
CA ASP A 307 4.21 4.31 -19.61
C ASP A 307 3.00 3.84 -20.44
N PHE A 308 2.40 2.71 -20.08
CA PHE A 308 1.10 2.30 -20.60
C PHE A 308 0.02 3.37 -20.34
N ILE A 309 -0.16 3.87 -19.11
CA ILE A 309 -1.18 4.88 -18.80
C ILE A 309 -0.94 6.17 -19.60
N LYS A 310 0.32 6.58 -19.77
CA LYS A 310 0.67 7.73 -20.62
C LYS A 310 0.24 7.52 -22.07
N ASN A 311 0.58 6.38 -22.66
CA ASN A 311 0.22 6.06 -24.05
C ASN A 311 -1.30 5.96 -24.21
N TYR A 312 -1.97 5.28 -23.28
CA TYR A 312 -3.43 5.19 -23.22
C TYR A 312 -4.09 6.56 -23.21
N SER A 313 -3.58 7.47 -22.38
CA SER A 313 -4.09 8.84 -22.27
C SER A 313 -3.89 9.62 -23.57
N ILE A 314 -2.76 9.43 -24.28
CA ILE A 314 -2.51 10.06 -25.57
C ILE A 314 -3.50 9.54 -26.62
N GLU A 315 -3.66 8.23 -26.75
CA GLU A 315 -4.55 7.62 -27.76
C GLU A 315 -6.03 7.98 -27.50
N THR A 316 -6.46 7.95 -26.23
CA THR A 316 -7.83 8.32 -25.85
C THR A 316 -8.10 9.82 -26.06
N VAL A 317 -7.10 10.68 -25.81
CA VAL A 317 -7.21 12.12 -26.12
C VAL A 317 -7.21 12.35 -27.62
N GLU A 318 -6.41 11.62 -28.41
CA GLU A 318 -6.40 11.72 -29.87
C GLU A 318 -7.79 11.40 -30.46
N ASP A 319 -8.46 10.35 -29.99
CA ASP A 319 -9.82 9.98 -30.40
C ASP A 319 -10.89 11.02 -29.98
N LEU A 320 -10.73 11.65 -28.81
CA LEU A 320 -11.59 12.75 -28.36
C LEU A 320 -11.29 14.08 -29.07
N SER A 321 -10.07 14.25 -29.63
CA SER A 321 -9.55 15.49 -30.21
C SER A 321 -9.81 15.67 -31.71
N SER A 322 -10.85 15.04 -32.26
CA SER A 322 -11.34 15.39 -33.60
C SER A 322 -11.78 16.88 -33.75
N GLY A 323 -11.78 17.65 -32.66
CA GLY A 323 -11.69 19.12 -32.65
C GLY A 323 -10.34 19.62 -32.13
N GLU A 324 -9.75 20.62 -32.80
CA GLU A 324 -8.49 21.24 -32.39
C GLU A 324 -8.53 21.70 -30.91
N MET A 325 -7.60 21.20 -30.08
CA MET A 325 -7.32 21.76 -28.75
C MET A 325 -6.76 23.18 -28.92
N THR A 326 -7.64 24.16 -28.99
CA THR A 326 -7.26 25.56 -29.08
C THR A 326 -6.99 26.13 -27.67
N PRO A 327 -6.15 27.17 -27.54
CA PRO A 327 -5.96 27.87 -26.27
C PRO A 327 -7.27 28.32 -25.61
N GLU A 328 -8.28 28.70 -26.42
CA GLU A 328 -9.59 29.11 -25.91
C GLU A 328 -10.38 27.96 -25.26
N VAL A 329 -10.24 26.72 -25.77
CA VAL A 329 -10.87 25.54 -25.16
C VAL A 329 -10.22 25.22 -23.80
N LEU A 330 -8.89 25.30 -23.73
CA LEU A 330 -8.14 25.11 -22.48
C LEU A 330 -8.47 26.20 -21.44
N ASP A 331 -8.60 27.46 -21.87
CA ASP A 331 -9.00 28.57 -21.01
C ASP A 331 -10.41 28.36 -20.44
N ASN A 332 -11.37 27.90 -21.26
CA ASN A 332 -12.74 27.64 -20.80
C ASN A 332 -12.82 26.45 -19.83
N LEU A 333 -12.11 25.35 -20.12
CA LEU A 333 -12.01 24.21 -19.22
C LEU A 333 -11.38 24.62 -17.88
N PHE A 334 -10.36 25.49 -17.92
CA PHE A 334 -9.76 26.03 -16.72
C PHE A 334 -10.73 26.89 -15.92
N ILE A 335 -11.48 27.79 -16.57
CA ILE A 335 -12.48 28.62 -15.90
C ILE A 335 -13.51 27.74 -15.20
N GLU A 336 -13.93 26.65 -15.81
CA GLU A 336 -14.85 25.69 -15.19
C GLU A 336 -14.24 25.02 -13.95
N ILE A 337 -13.02 24.51 -14.06
CA ILE A 337 -12.29 23.89 -12.94
C ILE A 337 -12.04 24.90 -11.80
N ASP A 338 -11.62 26.11 -12.14
CA ASP A 338 -11.40 27.19 -11.17
C ASP A 338 -12.72 27.56 -10.48
N ASN A 339 -13.85 27.63 -11.19
CA ASN A 339 -15.13 27.92 -10.55
C ASN A 339 -15.64 26.79 -9.64
N ASN A 340 -15.20 25.55 -9.85
CA ASN A 340 -15.63 24.38 -9.09
C ASN A 340 -14.76 24.07 -7.86
N THR A 341 -13.71 24.86 -7.61
CA THR A 341 -12.78 24.68 -6.48
C THR A 341 -12.86 25.85 -5.50
N GLU A 342 -12.91 25.59 -4.19
CA GLU A 342 -13.00 26.65 -3.18
C GLU A 342 -11.68 27.43 -3.05
N ASP A 343 -10.54 26.73 -3.07
CA ASP A 343 -9.22 27.30 -2.83
C ASP A 343 -8.10 26.71 -3.71
N GLU A 344 -6.88 27.28 -3.61
CA GLU A 344 -5.74 26.82 -4.41
C GLU A 344 -5.24 25.40 -4.08
N PHE A 345 -5.53 24.87 -2.88
CA PHE A 345 -5.12 23.53 -2.48
C PHE A 345 -6.07 22.48 -3.06
N GLU A 346 -7.38 22.78 -3.09
CA GLU A 346 -8.36 21.96 -3.81
C GLU A 346 -8.03 21.93 -5.31
N LEU A 347 -7.69 23.07 -5.90
CA LEU A 347 -7.22 23.12 -7.28
C LEU A 347 -5.93 22.31 -7.47
N ALA A 348 -4.95 22.43 -6.58
CA ALA A 348 -3.72 21.64 -6.67
C ALA A 348 -3.96 20.14 -6.54
N ASN A 349 -4.86 19.69 -5.65
CA ASN A 349 -5.27 18.29 -5.50
C ASN A 349 -5.95 17.75 -6.76
N LEU A 350 -6.86 18.52 -7.34
CA LEU A 350 -7.49 18.15 -8.60
C LEU A 350 -6.44 18.03 -9.70
N LEU A 351 -5.55 19.02 -9.85
CA LEU A 351 -4.51 19.00 -10.87
C LEU A 351 -3.50 17.87 -10.67
N SER A 352 -3.10 17.56 -9.43
CA SER A 352 -2.19 16.43 -9.17
C SER A 352 -2.81 15.09 -9.51
N THR A 353 -4.14 14.97 -9.40
CA THR A 353 -4.89 13.75 -9.72
C THR A 353 -5.10 13.62 -11.23
N GLU A 354 -5.66 14.66 -11.85
CA GLU A 354 -6.01 14.66 -13.29
C GLU A 354 -4.76 14.67 -14.19
N LEU A 355 -3.65 15.27 -13.73
CA LEU A 355 -2.43 15.42 -14.52
C LEU A 355 -1.31 14.45 -14.10
N ALA A 356 -1.61 13.49 -13.21
CA ALA A 356 -0.62 12.58 -12.62
C ALA A 356 0.22 11.84 -13.68
N PHE A 357 -0.41 11.48 -14.79
CA PHE A 357 0.19 10.71 -15.88
C PHE A 357 0.47 11.54 -17.14
N LEU A 358 0.31 12.87 -17.08
CA LEU A 358 0.58 13.71 -18.24
C LEU A 358 2.10 13.76 -18.52
N PRO A 359 2.55 13.58 -19.78
CA PRO A 359 3.96 13.74 -20.12
C PRO A 359 4.43 15.19 -19.88
N PRO A 360 5.74 15.41 -19.66
CA PRO A 360 6.28 16.73 -19.33
C PRO A 360 5.90 17.83 -20.33
N GLU A 361 5.82 17.51 -21.62
CA GLU A 361 5.46 18.43 -22.69
C GLU A 361 4.01 18.91 -22.57
N GLY A 362 3.08 18.00 -22.27
CA GLY A 362 1.67 18.35 -22.02
C GLY A 362 1.53 19.17 -20.73
N PHE A 363 2.28 18.79 -19.69
CA PHE A 363 2.29 19.51 -18.42
C PHE A 363 2.83 20.93 -18.57
N GLU A 364 3.84 21.15 -19.44
CA GLU A 364 4.37 22.48 -19.75
C GLU A 364 3.31 23.41 -20.35
N ILE A 365 2.50 22.91 -21.28
CA ILE A 365 1.41 23.66 -21.90
C ILE A 365 0.41 24.13 -20.83
N LEU A 366 -0.04 23.21 -19.97
CA LEU A 366 -0.98 23.55 -18.88
C LEU A 366 -0.38 24.52 -17.86
N CYS A 367 0.88 24.32 -17.47
CA CYS A 367 1.58 25.25 -16.58
C CYS A 367 1.62 26.66 -17.17
N SER A 368 1.84 26.79 -18.48
CA SER A 368 1.90 28.09 -19.15
C SER A 368 0.57 28.85 -19.08
N VAL A 369 -0.55 28.12 -19.17
CA VAL A 369 -1.90 28.65 -18.97
C VAL A 369 -2.08 29.08 -17.51
N PHE A 370 -1.78 28.21 -16.53
CA PHE A 370 -2.01 28.48 -15.11
C PHE A 370 -1.25 29.70 -14.55
N VAL A 371 -0.08 30.02 -15.10
CA VAL A 371 0.62 31.26 -14.70
C VAL A 371 -0.19 32.51 -15.03
N ASP A 372 -1.01 32.46 -16.07
CA ASP A 372 -1.71 33.61 -16.64
C ASP A 372 -3.18 33.69 -16.21
N SER A 373 -3.77 32.58 -15.74
CA SER A 373 -5.19 32.47 -15.39
C SER A 373 -5.62 33.08 -14.05
N GLY A 374 -4.69 33.61 -13.24
CA GLY A 374 -5.00 34.36 -12.03
C GLY A 374 -4.29 33.85 -10.77
N ALA A 375 -4.61 34.46 -9.62
CA ALA A 375 -3.88 34.21 -8.37
C ALA A 375 -4.07 32.80 -7.83
N LYS A 376 -5.28 32.22 -7.92
CA LYS A 376 -5.57 30.85 -7.44
C LYS A 376 -4.83 29.81 -8.28
N ALA A 377 -4.93 29.89 -9.60
CA ALA A 377 -4.18 29.08 -10.57
C ALA A 377 -2.66 29.15 -10.33
N SER A 378 -2.14 30.37 -10.21
CA SER A 378 -0.70 30.59 -10.01
C SER A 378 -0.22 30.12 -8.63
N ASN A 379 -1.08 30.18 -7.61
CA ASN A 379 -0.82 29.55 -6.30
C ASN A 379 -0.75 28.03 -6.43
N ALA A 380 -1.73 27.40 -7.09
CA ALA A 380 -1.78 25.95 -7.29
C ALA A 380 -0.54 25.45 -8.08
N LEU A 381 -0.17 26.14 -9.16
CA LEU A 381 1.06 25.84 -9.91
C LEU A 381 2.33 25.94 -9.05
N ALA A 382 2.40 26.91 -8.13
CA ALA A 382 3.55 27.02 -7.24
C ALA A 382 3.60 25.87 -6.22
N LEU A 383 2.46 25.27 -5.87
CA LEU A 383 2.41 24.05 -5.04
C LEU A 383 2.91 22.82 -5.80
N SER A 384 2.78 22.76 -7.13
CA SER A 384 3.32 21.68 -7.98
C SER A 384 4.85 21.57 -7.94
N VAL A 385 5.57 22.51 -7.31
CA VAL A 385 7.00 22.38 -7.00
C VAL A 385 7.28 21.24 -6.01
N LEU A 386 6.26 20.80 -5.25
CA LEU A 386 6.31 19.65 -4.34
C LEU A 386 5.82 18.35 -4.97
N ASN A 387 5.63 18.31 -6.30
CA ASN A 387 5.28 17.10 -7.01
C ASN A 387 6.39 16.03 -6.83
N ASP A 388 5.99 14.77 -6.64
CA ASP A 388 6.91 13.64 -6.49
C ASP A 388 7.62 13.30 -7.80
N ASP A 389 7.01 13.65 -8.93
CA ASP A 389 7.64 13.66 -10.26
C ASP A 389 8.59 14.85 -10.42
N ILE A 390 9.88 14.56 -10.30
CA ILE A 390 10.96 15.56 -10.39
C ILE A 390 10.95 16.31 -11.73
N GLU A 391 10.54 15.68 -12.83
CA GLU A 391 10.53 16.34 -14.13
C GLU A 391 9.33 17.30 -14.24
N GLN A 392 8.14 16.89 -13.80
CA GLN A 392 6.99 17.81 -13.71
C GLN A 392 7.29 18.99 -12.75
N ALA A 393 7.91 18.73 -11.59
CA ALA A 393 8.32 19.79 -10.68
C ALA A 393 9.31 20.77 -11.34
N LYS A 394 10.28 20.28 -12.12
CA LYS A 394 11.21 21.14 -12.89
C LYS A 394 10.48 21.99 -13.94
N VAL A 395 9.50 21.43 -14.64
CA VAL A 395 8.67 22.15 -15.62
C VAL A 395 7.94 23.30 -14.94
N ALA A 396 7.25 23.05 -13.82
CA ALA A 396 6.57 24.09 -13.05
C ALA A 396 7.54 25.21 -12.61
N ILE A 397 8.72 24.85 -12.07
CA ILE A 397 9.75 25.82 -11.66
C ILE A 397 10.28 26.63 -12.86
N SER A 398 10.45 25.99 -14.02
CA SER A 398 10.92 26.64 -15.25
C SER A 398 9.93 27.70 -15.70
N ILE A 399 8.65 27.34 -15.83
CA ILE A 399 7.57 28.23 -16.24
C ILE A 399 7.42 29.41 -15.28
N LEU A 400 7.43 29.17 -13.96
CA LEU A 400 7.42 30.23 -12.96
C LEU A 400 8.66 31.15 -13.05
N ASN A 401 9.82 30.62 -13.43
CA ASN A 401 11.04 31.41 -13.62
C ASN A 401 11.04 32.28 -14.89
N GLN A 402 10.22 31.94 -15.90
CA GLN A 402 10.03 32.79 -17.08
C GLN A 402 9.21 34.03 -16.72
N GLN A 403 8.25 33.91 -15.80
CA GLN A 403 7.36 34.99 -15.38
C GLN A 403 7.37 35.24 -13.85
N PRO A 404 8.54 35.48 -13.22
CA PRO A 404 8.68 35.47 -11.77
C PRO A 404 7.95 36.64 -11.08
N GLY A 405 7.55 37.67 -11.84
CA GLY A 405 6.73 38.79 -11.35
C GLY A 405 5.24 38.46 -11.21
N LYS A 406 4.76 37.36 -11.81
CA LYS A 406 3.38 36.87 -11.67
C LYS A 406 3.20 35.94 -10.47
N LEU A 407 4.30 35.51 -9.83
CA LEU A 407 4.25 34.67 -8.63
C LEU A 407 3.49 35.41 -7.51
N PRO A 408 2.41 34.82 -6.96
CA PRO A 408 1.68 35.45 -5.88
C PRO A 408 2.55 35.61 -4.61
N PRO A 409 2.31 36.65 -3.79
CA PRO A 409 2.96 36.83 -2.49
C PRO A 409 2.89 35.62 -1.57
N ALA A 410 1.76 34.89 -1.58
CA ALA A 410 1.56 33.67 -0.80
C ALA A 410 2.52 32.56 -1.25
N SER A 411 2.55 32.26 -2.55
CA SER A 411 3.51 31.32 -3.14
C SER A 411 4.95 31.67 -2.84
N LEU A 412 5.35 32.95 -2.92
CA LEU A 412 6.72 33.34 -2.58
C LEU A 412 7.07 33.00 -1.12
N SER A 413 6.18 33.27 -0.18
CA SER A 413 6.39 32.92 1.22
C SER A 413 6.44 31.40 1.43
N ARG A 414 5.53 30.63 0.81
CA ARG A 414 5.53 29.15 0.84
C ARG A 414 6.85 28.59 0.31
N LEU A 415 7.29 29.02 -0.87
CA LEU A 415 8.56 28.61 -1.49
C LEU A 415 9.77 28.87 -0.59
N ILE A 416 9.79 30.02 0.11
CA ILE A 416 10.86 30.33 1.08
C ILE A 416 10.87 29.34 2.25
N GLN A 417 9.71 28.87 2.70
CA GLN A 417 9.61 27.93 3.81
C GLN A 417 9.95 26.50 3.37
N VAL A 418 9.46 26.06 2.21
CA VAL A 418 9.59 24.66 1.75
C VAL A 418 10.88 24.37 0.98
N ARG A 419 11.68 25.39 0.60
CA ARG A 419 12.93 25.20 -0.16
C ARG A 419 13.89 24.15 0.42
N ASN A 420 13.85 23.91 1.73
CA ASN A 420 14.72 22.95 2.41
C ASN A 420 14.13 21.53 2.50
N TRP A 421 12.86 21.36 2.10
CA TRP A 421 12.16 20.08 1.97
C TRP A 421 12.51 19.40 0.66
N LEU A 422 12.71 20.21 -0.39
CA LEU A 422 12.89 19.75 -1.75
C LEU A 422 14.11 18.83 -1.93
N ALA A 423 14.00 17.92 -2.90
CA ALA A 423 15.12 17.12 -3.38
C ALA A 423 16.23 18.04 -3.93
N ASP A 424 17.48 17.57 -3.84
CA ASP A 424 18.67 18.34 -4.24
C ASP A 424 18.61 18.94 -5.66
N PRO A 425 18.06 18.25 -6.69
CA PRO A 425 17.94 18.82 -8.03
C PRO A 425 17.06 20.07 -8.11
N LEU A 426 16.09 20.23 -7.21
CA LEU A 426 15.07 21.29 -7.25
C LEU A 426 15.47 22.54 -6.45
N LYS A 427 16.36 22.42 -5.46
CA LYS A 427 16.74 23.51 -4.56
C LYS A 427 17.28 24.74 -5.28
N LYS A 428 18.26 24.55 -6.17
CA LYS A 428 18.92 25.65 -6.87
C LYS A 428 17.96 26.38 -7.84
N PRO A 429 17.16 25.67 -8.65
CA PRO A 429 16.09 26.30 -9.44
C PRO A 429 15.09 27.11 -8.62
N VAL A 430 14.65 26.61 -7.46
CA VAL A 430 13.72 27.32 -6.57
C VAL A 430 14.37 28.54 -5.92
N ASP A 431 15.63 28.44 -5.48
CA ASP A 431 16.37 29.60 -4.96
C ASP A 431 16.50 30.71 -5.99
N GLN A 432 16.70 30.34 -7.26
CA GLN A 432 16.74 31.28 -8.36
C GLN A 432 15.37 31.93 -8.61
N LEU A 433 14.28 31.16 -8.54
CA LEU A 433 12.91 31.65 -8.64
C LEU A 433 12.61 32.68 -7.53
N ILE A 434 12.89 32.33 -6.27
CA ILE A 434 12.70 33.22 -5.11
C ILE A 434 13.47 34.53 -5.31
N LYS A 435 14.74 34.45 -5.75
CA LYS A 435 15.58 35.63 -6.01
C LYS A 435 15.02 36.49 -7.16
N ASN A 436 14.55 35.86 -8.23
CA ASN A 436 13.99 36.54 -9.39
C ASN A 436 12.66 37.23 -9.05
N ALA A 437 11.78 36.58 -8.30
CA ALA A 437 10.50 37.13 -7.85
C ALA A 437 10.71 38.38 -6.97
N LYS A 438 11.62 38.30 -5.99
CA LYS A 438 11.98 39.45 -5.15
C LYS A 438 12.54 40.61 -5.97
N LYS A 439 13.40 40.34 -6.96
CA LYS A 439 13.93 41.37 -7.87
C LYS A 439 12.85 42.03 -8.73
N LYS A 440 11.76 41.33 -9.01
CA LYS A 440 10.59 41.84 -9.74
C LYS A 440 9.58 42.56 -8.83
N GLY A 441 9.87 42.70 -7.53
CA GLY A 441 9.05 43.45 -6.59
C GLY A 441 7.97 42.63 -5.88
N VAL A 442 7.94 41.30 -6.06
CA VAL A 442 7.03 40.44 -5.31
C VAL A 442 7.43 40.46 -3.84
N SER A 443 6.52 40.92 -2.99
CA SER A 443 6.71 40.98 -1.54
C SER A 443 6.23 39.68 -0.89
N SER A 444 6.98 39.15 0.07
CA SER A 444 6.54 38.01 0.87
C SER A 444 5.49 38.45 1.89
N LEU A 445 4.44 37.65 2.07
CA LEU A 445 3.49 37.85 3.17
C LEU A 445 4.14 37.49 4.51
N SER A 446 3.94 38.35 5.52
CA SER A 446 4.44 38.15 6.88
C SER A 446 3.64 37.13 7.69
N SER A 447 2.39 36.85 7.32
CA SER A 447 1.58 35.79 7.92
C SER A 447 0.57 35.22 6.94
N ILE A 448 0.74 33.96 6.58
CA ILE A 448 -0.28 33.10 5.93
C ILE A 448 -0.90 32.16 6.99
N LEU A 449 -0.43 32.27 8.23
CA LEU A 449 -0.72 31.32 9.30
C LEU A 449 -2.08 31.58 9.94
N PHE A 450 -2.84 30.51 10.14
CA PHE A 450 -4.00 30.54 11.02
C PHE A 450 -3.56 30.81 12.47
N SER A 451 -4.37 31.56 13.21
CA SER A 451 -4.11 31.81 14.62
C SER A 451 -4.12 30.50 15.39
N LYS A 452 -3.19 30.34 16.34
CA LYS A 452 -3.18 29.20 17.27
C LYS A 452 -4.50 29.07 18.03
N GLU A 453 -5.23 30.17 18.18
CA GLU A 453 -6.54 30.26 18.84
C GLU A 453 -7.65 29.49 18.10
N ASN A 454 -7.44 29.16 16.82
CA ASN A 454 -8.39 28.37 16.04
C ASN A 454 -8.25 26.87 16.31
N ILE A 455 -7.19 26.42 16.99
CA ILE A 455 -7.01 25.02 17.36
C ILE A 455 -7.93 24.69 18.54
N VAL A 456 -8.93 23.84 18.28
CA VAL A 456 -9.95 23.44 19.26
C VAL A 456 -9.45 22.28 20.12
N ASP A 457 -8.87 21.28 19.47
CA ASP A 457 -8.40 20.07 20.14
C ASP A 457 -7.35 19.34 19.28
N CYS A 458 -6.49 18.58 19.95
CA CYS A 458 -5.50 17.74 19.30
C CYS A 458 -5.55 16.34 19.91
N HIS A 459 -5.67 15.33 19.07
CA HIS A 459 -5.58 13.94 19.43
C HIS A 459 -4.38 13.31 18.76
N MET A 460 -3.74 12.37 19.45
CA MET A 460 -2.63 11.61 18.90
C MET A 460 -2.74 10.17 19.37
N SER A 461 -2.51 9.22 18.47
CA SER A 461 -2.46 7.82 18.84
C SER A 461 -1.20 7.51 19.62
N ALA A 462 -1.22 6.41 20.36
CA ALA A 462 0.02 5.71 20.68
C ALA A 462 0.77 5.35 19.38
N VAL A 463 2.09 5.20 19.47
CA VAL A 463 2.86 4.59 18.37
C VAL A 463 2.46 3.12 18.30
N ASP A 464 2.27 2.55 17.12
CA ASP A 464 1.94 1.13 16.93
C ASP A 464 3.20 0.24 16.79
N GLY A 465 3.00 -1.07 16.59
CA GLY A 465 4.09 -2.04 16.36
C GLY A 465 4.87 -1.82 15.04
N SER A 466 4.29 -1.07 14.10
CA SER A 466 4.93 -0.71 12.83
C SER A 466 5.71 0.61 12.91
N GLY A 467 5.66 1.31 14.04
CA GLY A 467 6.26 2.64 14.22
C GLY A 467 5.43 3.79 13.63
N ALA A 468 4.17 3.57 13.27
CA ALA A 468 3.23 4.60 12.84
C ALA A 468 2.53 5.25 14.05
N GLN A 469 2.18 6.53 13.90
CA GLN A 469 1.45 7.28 14.91
C GLN A 469 0.57 8.33 14.23
N GLY A 470 -0.73 8.21 14.41
CA GLY A 470 -1.72 9.13 13.86
C GLY A 470 -1.86 10.38 14.73
N VAL A 471 -2.04 11.52 14.08
CA VAL A 471 -2.34 12.81 14.70
C VAL A 471 -3.64 13.34 14.07
N MET A 472 -4.52 13.88 14.89
CA MET A 472 -5.76 14.54 14.45
C MET A 472 -5.91 15.89 15.13
N ILE A 473 -6.08 16.96 14.37
CA ILE A 473 -6.19 18.33 14.87
C ILE A 473 -7.52 18.89 14.42
N THR A 474 -8.35 19.30 15.38
CA THR A 474 -9.60 20.00 15.09
C THR A 474 -9.35 21.49 15.10
N LEU A 475 -9.72 22.12 13.99
CA LEU A 475 -9.62 23.55 13.79
C LEU A 475 -11.01 24.16 13.69
N ARG A 476 -11.17 25.36 14.24
CA ARG A 476 -12.33 26.21 13.97
C ARG A 476 -12.05 27.01 12.72
N ASP A 477 -12.94 26.88 11.75
CA ASP A 477 -12.92 27.62 10.50
C ASP A 477 -14.25 28.37 10.38
N HIS A 478 -14.25 29.65 10.74
CA HIS A 478 -15.45 30.47 10.92
C HIS A 478 -16.49 29.81 11.85
N ASP A 479 -17.69 29.50 11.34
CA ASP A 479 -18.79 28.83 12.04
C ASP A 479 -18.73 27.29 11.94
N LYS A 480 -17.79 26.77 11.15
CA LYS A 480 -17.55 25.35 10.90
C LYS A 480 -16.21 24.90 11.51
N PHE A 481 -15.85 23.66 11.23
CA PHE A 481 -14.65 23.01 11.73
C PHE A 481 -13.97 22.23 10.62
N ARG A 482 -12.64 22.16 10.65
CA ARG A 482 -11.86 21.26 9.79
C ARG A 482 -11.10 20.26 10.65
N LEU A 483 -10.85 19.09 10.07
CA LEU A 483 -10.02 18.04 10.65
C LEU A 483 -8.75 17.91 9.84
N VAL A 484 -7.59 18.12 10.46
CA VAL A 484 -6.29 17.80 9.87
C VAL A 484 -5.82 16.48 10.45
N ALA A 485 -5.54 15.50 9.61
CA ALA A 485 -4.95 14.23 10.01
C ALA A 485 -3.54 14.09 9.42
N LEU A 486 -2.60 13.59 10.23
CA LEU A 486 -1.21 13.35 9.84
C LEU A 486 -0.77 11.97 10.33
N VAL A 487 0.12 11.29 9.60
CA VAL A 487 0.73 10.03 10.05
C VAL A 487 2.25 10.16 10.15
N PHE A 488 2.76 10.05 11.37
CA PHE A 488 4.19 10.03 11.70
C PHE A 488 4.72 8.60 11.72
N LYS A 489 5.62 8.28 10.79
CA LYS A 489 6.18 6.95 10.59
C LYS A 489 7.67 6.92 10.87
N GLN A 490 8.08 5.98 11.72
CA GLN A 490 9.48 5.73 12.06
C GLN A 490 10.31 5.47 10.79
N ASN A 491 11.51 6.04 10.72
CA ASN A 491 12.46 5.96 9.60
C ASN A 491 11.97 6.49 8.24
N LEU A 492 10.70 6.87 8.10
CA LEU A 492 10.13 7.40 6.86
C LEU A 492 9.82 8.90 6.95
N GLY A 493 9.28 9.38 8.07
CA GLY A 493 8.82 10.76 8.21
C GLY A 493 7.30 10.85 8.25
N ILE A 494 6.74 11.90 7.65
CA ILE A 494 5.30 12.11 7.46
C ILE A 494 4.92 11.37 6.19
N VAL A 495 4.02 10.38 6.30
CA VAL A 495 3.66 9.49 5.17
C VAL A 495 2.23 9.68 4.67
N ASP A 496 1.45 10.51 5.35
CA ASP A 496 0.09 10.84 4.99
C ASP A 496 -0.33 12.15 5.65
N VAL A 497 -1.04 12.99 4.90
CA VAL A 497 -1.64 14.25 5.32
C VAL A 497 -2.99 14.39 4.65
N SER A 498 -4.05 14.52 5.44
CA SER A 498 -5.39 14.79 4.92
C SER A 498 -6.07 15.91 5.68
N ILE A 499 -6.88 16.67 4.96
CA ILE A 499 -7.59 17.84 5.49
C ILE A 499 -9.03 17.72 5.04
N SER A 500 -9.96 17.69 6.00
CA SER A 500 -11.38 17.61 5.67
C SER A 500 -11.87 18.93 5.06
N PRO A 501 -12.96 18.90 4.27
CA PRO A 501 -13.73 20.10 3.99
C PRO A 501 -14.29 20.71 5.29
N PRO A 502 -14.86 21.92 5.27
CA PRO A 502 -15.56 22.49 6.41
C PRO A 502 -16.76 21.64 6.85
N LEU A 503 -16.65 21.02 8.03
CA LEU A 503 -17.64 20.14 8.64
C LEU A 503 -18.33 20.79 9.85
N THR A 504 -19.46 20.21 10.26
CA THR A 504 -20.10 20.58 11.53
C THR A 504 -19.37 19.93 12.71
N ASN A 505 -19.49 20.53 13.90
CA ASN A 505 -18.90 19.98 15.13
C ASN A 505 -19.39 18.55 15.43
N THR A 506 -20.63 18.24 15.09
CA THR A 506 -21.21 16.91 15.28
C THR A 506 -20.47 15.86 14.46
N PHE A 507 -20.21 16.15 13.17
CA PHE A 507 -19.44 15.27 12.29
C PHE A 507 -18.01 15.09 12.78
N ILE A 508 -17.33 16.17 13.17
CA ILE A 508 -15.96 16.07 13.71
C ILE A 508 -15.91 15.15 14.94
N LYS A 509 -16.84 15.30 15.88
CA LYS A 509 -16.90 14.45 17.07
C LYS A 509 -17.15 12.99 16.71
N GLN A 510 -17.95 12.73 15.68
CA GLN A 510 -18.20 11.38 15.19
C GLN A 510 -16.95 10.76 14.58
N HIS A 511 -16.22 11.48 13.71
CA HIS A 511 -14.95 11.01 13.15
C HIS A 511 -13.90 10.71 14.23
N ILE A 512 -13.75 11.60 15.22
CA ILE A 512 -12.84 11.37 16.35
C ILE A 512 -13.27 10.15 17.17
N LYS A 513 -14.58 9.93 17.34
CA LYS A 513 -15.10 8.75 18.04
C LYS A 513 -14.77 7.48 17.26
N MET A 514 -15.03 7.46 15.94
CA MET A 514 -14.69 6.31 15.09
C MET A 514 -13.20 5.99 15.15
N ALA A 515 -12.34 7.00 15.05
CA ALA A 515 -10.90 6.83 15.17
C ALA A 515 -10.49 6.30 16.57
N LYS A 516 -11.18 6.71 17.64
CA LYS A 516 -10.96 6.17 18.99
C LYS A 516 -11.36 4.71 19.09
N ASP A 517 -12.51 4.37 18.52
CA ASP A 517 -13.07 3.02 18.56
C ASP A 517 -12.21 2.05 17.71
N SER A 518 -11.59 2.51 16.62
CA SER A 518 -10.71 1.69 15.77
C SER A 518 -9.25 1.59 16.28
N ILE A 519 -8.66 2.68 16.78
CA ILE A 519 -7.24 2.71 17.18
C ILE A 519 -7.06 2.30 18.66
N GLY A 520 -8.10 2.39 19.48
CA GLY A 520 -8.12 2.06 20.92
C GLY A 520 -7.32 3.02 21.82
N ALA A 521 -6.22 3.62 21.34
CA ALA A 521 -5.31 4.45 22.11
C ALA A 521 -5.12 5.86 21.53
N LEU A 522 -6.23 6.53 21.22
CA LEU A 522 -6.23 7.91 20.71
C LEU A 522 -6.52 8.91 21.87
N GLU A 523 -5.48 9.59 22.34
CA GLU A 523 -5.55 10.48 23.51
C GLU A 523 -5.46 11.96 23.11
N LYS A 524 -6.04 12.83 23.92
CA LYS A 524 -5.82 14.28 23.79
C LYS A 524 -4.39 14.63 24.18
N VAL A 525 -3.72 15.42 23.35
CA VAL A 525 -2.34 15.88 23.57
C VAL A 525 -2.21 17.38 23.33
N SER A 526 -1.14 17.99 23.83
CA SER A 526 -0.81 19.38 23.49
C SER A 526 -0.38 19.51 22.03
N VAL A 527 -0.86 20.56 21.34
CA VAL A 527 -0.38 20.95 20.00
C VAL A 527 1.14 21.20 19.96
N ASP A 528 1.74 21.59 21.08
CA ASP A 528 3.18 21.87 21.13
C ASP A 528 4.02 20.61 20.88
N LEU A 529 3.53 19.42 21.25
CA LEU A 529 4.20 18.16 20.89
C LEU A 529 4.24 18.00 19.37
N ILE A 530 3.10 18.20 18.71
CA ILE A 530 2.95 18.06 17.26
C ILE A 530 3.87 19.05 16.55
N ARG A 531 3.83 20.34 16.94
CA ARG A 531 4.70 21.38 16.36
C ARG A 531 6.18 21.09 16.51
N LYS A 532 6.60 20.53 17.65
CA LYS A 532 8.01 20.16 17.89
C LYS A 532 8.43 18.92 17.11
N GLN A 533 7.50 17.99 16.84
CA GLN A 533 7.80 16.79 16.07
C GLN A 533 7.89 17.06 14.56
N LEU A 534 7.13 18.02 14.03
CA LEU A 534 7.07 18.30 12.59
C LEU A 534 8.47 18.52 11.95
N PRO A 535 9.33 19.43 12.44
CA PRO A 535 10.70 19.59 11.93
C PRO A 535 11.53 18.30 11.93
N ILE A 536 11.36 17.45 12.95
CA ILE A 536 12.09 16.18 13.08
C ILE A 536 11.60 15.20 12.00
N PHE A 537 10.28 15.06 11.83
CA PHE A 537 9.72 14.14 10.84
C PHE A 537 9.93 14.63 9.40
N ILE A 538 9.94 15.93 9.14
CA ILE A 538 10.35 16.51 7.83
C ILE A 538 11.81 16.17 7.52
N SER A 539 12.69 16.17 8.54
CA SER A 539 14.08 15.72 8.39
C SER A 539 14.15 14.23 8.02
N LEU A 540 13.27 13.41 8.61
CA LEU A 540 13.15 11.99 8.27
C LEU A 540 12.69 11.78 6.82
N ASN A 541 11.66 12.51 6.34
CA ASN A 541 11.24 12.48 4.93
C ASN A 541 12.42 12.71 3.98
N LYS A 542 13.24 13.73 4.28
CA LYS A 542 14.42 14.04 3.49
C LYS A 542 15.47 12.93 3.52
N SER A 543 15.70 12.31 4.69
CA SER A 543 16.68 11.21 4.82
C SER A 543 16.22 9.90 4.18
N SER A 544 14.90 9.69 4.12
CA SER A 544 14.26 8.49 3.56
C SER A 544 13.89 8.64 2.09
N ASN A 545 14.04 9.85 1.52
CA ASN A 545 13.53 10.22 0.20
C ASN A 545 12.01 10.00 0.05
N THR A 546 11.26 10.10 1.14
CA THR A 546 9.79 10.07 1.12
C THR A 546 9.29 11.45 0.74
N ALA A 547 8.51 11.53 -0.35
CA ALA A 547 7.96 12.78 -0.85
C ALA A 547 7.09 13.49 0.20
N ILE A 548 7.09 14.82 0.14
CA ILE A 548 6.22 15.69 0.95
C ILE A 548 5.34 16.42 -0.03
N ASP A 549 4.03 16.25 0.08
CA ASP A 549 3.06 16.92 -0.78
C ASP A 549 2.70 18.32 -0.28
N PHE A 550 1.87 19.01 -1.06
CA PHE A 550 1.35 20.33 -0.72
C PHE A 550 0.25 20.29 0.35
N ASN A 551 -0.34 19.13 0.67
CA ASN A 551 -1.27 19.01 1.79
C ASN A 551 -0.55 19.26 3.12
N LEU A 552 0.74 18.88 3.24
CA LEU A 552 1.54 19.30 4.39
C LEU A 552 1.69 20.82 4.48
N VAL A 553 1.83 21.53 3.36
CA VAL A 553 1.88 23.01 3.34
C VAL A 553 0.59 23.59 3.92
N GLN A 554 -0.57 23.12 3.45
CA GLN A 554 -1.86 23.55 3.97
C GLN A 554 -1.99 23.24 5.47
N ALA A 555 -1.59 22.03 5.90
CA ALA A 555 -1.60 21.65 7.30
C ALA A 555 -0.73 22.56 8.16
N MET A 556 0.48 22.90 7.69
CA MET A 556 1.42 23.79 8.39
C MET A 556 0.86 25.21 8.55
N GLU A 557 0.16 25.72 7.52
CA GLU A 557 -0.53 27.02 7.58
C GLU A 557 -1.68 26.99 8.58
N LEU A 558 -2.52 25.95 8.52
CA LEU A 558 -3.70 25.76 9.34
C LEU A 558 -3.38 25.57 10.83
N ILE A 559 -2.28 24.88 11.16
CA ILE A 559 -1.85 24.70 12.56
C ILE A 559 -1.02 25.88 13.08
N GLY A 560 -0.77 26.90 12.26
CA GLY A 560 0.07 28.04 12.59
C GLY A 560 1.49 27.63 12.97
N ALA A 561 2.09 26.69 12.23
CA ALA A 561 3.48 26.30 12.41
C ALA A 561 4.39 27.44 11.96
N THR A 562 5.34 27.83 12.81
CA THR A 562 6.27 28.94 12.53
C THR A 562 7.63 28.46 12.04
N ASP A 563 8.00 27.22 12.39
CA ASP A 563 9.23 26.59 11.92
C ASP A 563 8.89 25.44 10.99
N TRP A 564 9.18 25.64 9.72
CA TRP A 564 8.93 24.68 8.67
C TRP A 564 10.18 23.87 8.37
N ASN A 565 11.36 24.29 8.83
CA ASN A 565 12.61 23.70 8.36
C ASN A 565 12.88 22.35 9.01
N PRO A 566 13.45 21.38 8.26
CA PRO A 566 13.95 20.16 8.86
C PRO A 566 15.04 20.48 9.89
N THR A 567 15.05 19.73 10.99
CA THR A 567 16.05 19.86 12.06
C THR A 567 16.85 18.58 12.25
N GLU A 568 18.07 18.71 12.80
CA GLU A 568 18.87 17.57 13.27
C GLU A 568 18.55 17.18 14.73
N GLU A 569 17.60 17.88 15.37
CA GLU A 569 17.11 17.51 16.69
C GLU A 569 16.52 16.10 16.69
N THR A 570 16.77 15.36 17.77
CA THR A 570 16.23 14.02 17.98
C THR A 570 15.00 14.07 18.87
N LEU A 571 14.15 13.03 18.81
CA LEU A 571 12.99 12.92 19.69
C LEU A 571 13.36 12.98 21.19
N THR A 572 14.57 12.52 21.54
CA THR A 572 15.13 12.62 22.90
C THR A 572 15.21 14.06 23.39
N SER A 573 15.51 15.02 22.52
CA SER A 573 15.59 16.45 22.89
C SER A 573 14.24 17.04 23.32
N LEU A 574 13.13 16.41 22.93
CA LEU A 574 11.78 16.83 23.29
C LEU A 574 11.35 16.34 24.67
N CYS A 575 12.07 15.37 25.25
CA CYS A 575 11.74 14.76 26.53
C CYS A 575 12.14 15.67 27.70
N ASP A 576 11.35 15.64 28.76
CA ASP A 576 11.80 16.21 30.03
C ASP A 576 13.05 15.46 30.52
N GLN A 577 14.03 16.19 31.06
CA GLN A 577 15.30 15.60 31.53
C GLN A 577 15.09 14.46 32.53
N SER A 578 14.04 14.53 33.35
CA SER A 578 13.66 13.46 34.31
C SER A 578 13.25 12.15 33.64
N LEU A 579 12.85 12.15 32.36
CA LEU A 579 12.58 10.93 31.62
C LEU A 579 13.87 10.26 31.14
N LEU A 580 14.94 11.03 30.95
CA LEU A 580 16.22 10.56 30.41
C LEU A 580 17.20 10.07 31.47
N THR A 581 16.93 10.32 32.76
CA THR A 581 17.79 9.86 33.85
C THR A 581 17.83 8.35 33.95
N GLU A 582 19.01 7.80 34.27
CA GLU A 582 19.19 6.36 34.52
C GLU A 582 18.18 5.85 35.56
N PRO A 583 17.45 4.76 35.27
CA PRO A 583 16.43 4.25 36.18
C PRO A 583 17.04 3.47 37.34
N THR A 584 16.47 3.67 38.53
CA THR A 584 16.77 2.85 39.71
C THR A 584 16.25 1.42 39.53
N SER A 585 16.79 0.46 40.28
CA SER A 585 16.31 -0.93 40.24
C SER A 585 14.82 -1.06 40.59
N ALA A 586 14.30 -0.20 41.47
CA ALA A 586 12.88 -0.16 41.82
C ALA A 586 12.00 0.34 40.67
N GLU A 587 12.44 1.35 39.93
CA GLU A 587 11.76 1.84 38.72
C GLU A 587 11.76 0.76 37.63
N ILE A 588 12.87 0.04 37.43
CA ILE A 588 12.93 -1.07 36.46
C ILE A 588 11.90 -2.15 36.79
N VAL A 589 11.79 -2.56 38.06
CA VAL A 589 10.79 -3.56 38.49
C VAL A 589 9.37 -3.05 38.27
N THR A 590 9.13 -1.78 38.57
CA THR A 590 7.81 -1.14 38.40
C THR A 590 7.42 -1.04 36.94
N ALA A 591 8.32 -0.58 36.08
CA ALA A 591 8.12 -0.46 34.65
C ALA A 591 7.85 -1.82 34.01
N LYS A 592 8.62 -2.87 34.36
CA LYS A 592 8.36 -4.25 33.89
C LYS A 592 6.96 -4.74 34.24
N LYS A 593 6.50 -4.52 35.48
CA LYS A 593 5.14 -4.89 35.90
C LYS A 593 4.07 -4.10 35.17
N ALA A 594 4.31 -2.81 34.91
CA ALA A 594 3.38 -1.95 34.19
C ALA A 594 3.26 -2.38 32.72
N VAL A 595 4.37 -2.70 32.07
CA VAL A 595 4.41 -3.17 30.68
C VAL A 595 3.78 -4.55 30.52
N ALA A 596 3.98 -5.47 31.46
CA ALA A 596 3.33 -6.79 31.41
C ALA A 596 1.80 -6.67 31.30
N ARG A 597 1.18 -5.75 32.06
CA ARG A 597 -0.26 -5.48 31.97
C ARG A 597 -0.69 -4.76 30.69
N TRP A 598 0.25 -4.10 30.03
CA TRP A 598 -0.01 -3.38 28.79
C TRP A 598 -0.03 -4.32 27.59
N VAL A 599 0.78 -5.38 27.60
CA VAL A 599 0.72 -6.47 26.59
C VAL A 599 -0.69 -7.05 26.51
N ASP A 600 -1.38 -7.19 27.65
CA ASP A 600 -2.75 -7.71 27.73
C ASP A 600 -3.86 -6.67 27.41
N SER A 601 -3.51 -5.48 26.89
CA SER A 601 -4.48 -4.43 26.54
C SER A 601 -4.67 -4.32 25.03
N ASP A 602 -5.74 -3.66 24.57
CA ASP A 602 -5.99 -3.39 23.14
C ASP A 602 -4.82 -2.66 22.45
N LEU A 603 -4.08 -1.85 23.22
CA LEU A 603 -2.87 -1.20 22.74
C LEU A 603 -1.67 -2.16 22.65
N GLY A 604 -1.63 -3.17 23.51
CA GLY A 604 -0.65 -4.25 23.45
C GLY A 604 -0.89 -5.13 22.24
N SER A 605 -2.13 -5.60 22.02
CA SER A 605 -2.46 -6.48 20.88
C SER A 605 -2.04 -5.86 19.54
N SER A 606 -2.35 -4.57 19.31
CA SER A 606 -1.96 -3.88 18.07
C SER A 606 -0.45 -3.73 17.87
N TRP A 607 0.36 -3.80 18.95
CA TRP A 607 1.81 -3.84 18.87
C TRP A 607 2.37 -5.19 18.44
N PHE A 608 1.72 -6.29 18.80
CA PHE A 608 2.21 -7.65 18.54
C PHE A 608 1.56 -8.29 17.29
N GLU A 609 0.41 -7.81 16.82
CA GLU A 609 -0.23 -8.25 15.57
C GLU A 609 0.67 -8.10 14.33
N MET A 610 1.55 -7.09 14.32
CA MET A 610 2.50 -6.85 13.21
C MET A 610 3.86 -7.53 13.38
N LEU A 611 4.07 -8.32 14.43
CA LEU A 611 5.31 -9.08 14.60
C LEU A 611 5.25 -10.37 13.80
N ARG A 612 5.71 -10.30 12.55
CA ARG A 612 5.94 -11.50 11.76
C ARG A 612 6.95 -12.40 12.49
N PRO A 613 6.67 -13.71 12.68
CA PRO A 613 7.67 -14.65 13.14
C PRO A 613 8.90 -14.59 12.23
N GLY A 614 10.07 -14.26 12.78
CA GLY A 614 11.35 -14.25 12.04
C GLY A 614 11.95 -12.89 11.68
N THR A 615 11.22 -11.76 11.81
CA THR A 615 11.84 -10.44 11.58
C THR A 615 12.76 -10.03 12.74
N LYS A 616 14.06 -9.88 12.46
CA LYS A 616 15.02 -9.29 13.42
C LYS A 616 14.77 -7.78 13.53
N GLN A 617 13.85 -7.36 14.41
CA GLN A 617 13.75 -5.93 14.75
C GLN A 617 14.92 -5.50 15.64
N HIS A 618 15.47 -4.33 15.36
CA HIS A 618 16.63 -3.82 16.06
C HIS A 618 16.23 -3.22 17.41
N HIS A 619 17.02 -3.47 18.47
CA HIS A 619 16.77 -2.92 19.81
C HIS A 619 16.62 -1.38 19.81
N SER A 620 17.29 -0.70 18.89
CA SER A 620 17.21 0.76 18.69
C SER A 620 15.81 1.21 18.25
N GLU A 621 15.15 0.46 17.37
CA GLU A 621 13.81 0.79 16.87
C GLU A 621 12.78 0.72 17.99
N TRP A 622 12.86 -0.34 18.79
CA TRP A 622 12.01 -0.52 19.98
C TRP A 622 12.25 0.54 21.04
N ALA A 623 13.52 0.92 21.26
CA ALA A 623 13.85 1.99 22.16
C ALA A 623 13.21 3.31 21.74
N GLU A 624 13.27 3.66 20.45
CA GLU A 624 12.67 4.88 19.93
C GLU A 624 11.14 4.85 20.04
N ARG A 625 10.47 3.74 19.69
CA ARG A 625 9.00 3.60 19.84
C ARG A 625 8.58 3.80 21.30
N MET A 626 9.31 3.21 22.24
CA MET A 626 9.05 3.41 23.68
C MET A 626 9.31 4.85 24.13
N LEU A 627 10.31 5.52 23.57
CA LEU A 627 10.55 6.94 23.82
C LEU A 627 9.40 7.81 23.31
N ARG A 628 8.87 7.52 22.13
CA ARG A 628 7.70 8.20 21.57
C ARG A 628 6.45 7.96 22.42
N MET A 629 6.27 6.74 22.96
CA MET A 629 5.22 6.45 23.95
C MET A 629 5.38 7.31 25.22
N ALA A 630 6.61 7.52 25.68
CA ALA A 630 6.90 8.37 26.83
C ALA A 630 6.55 9.85 26.55
N LEU A 631 6.94 10.37 25.39
CA LEU A 631 6.57 11.73 24.93
C LEU A 631 5.06 11.91 24.82
N TRP A 632 4.38 10.96 24.17
CA TRP A 632 2.93 10.96 24.04
C TRP A 632 2.24 11.01 25.40
N CYS A 633 2.74 10.24 26.37
CA CYS A 633 2.27 10.29 27.76
C CYS A 633 2.57 11.64 28.44
N GLN A 634 3.79 12.17 28.29
CA GLN A 634 4.23 13.44 28.89
C GLN A 634 3.32 14.61 28.46
N PHE A 635 2.96 14.68 27.18
CA PHE A 635 2.13 15.75 26.61
C PHE A 635 0.63 15.44 26.59
N SER A 636 0.20 14.29 27.15
CA SER A 636 -1.22 13.95 27.24
C SER A 636 -1.94 14.89 28.21
N ALA A 637 -3.20 15.23 27.90
CA ALA A 637 -4.07 15.95 28.83
C ALA A 637 -4.47 15.11 30.07
N SER A 638 -4.31 13.78 30.00
CA SER A 638 -4.67 12.85 31.08
C SER A 638 -3.54 12.71 32.09
N LYS A 639 -3.76 13.14 33.34
CA LYS A 639 -2.80 12.93 34.45
C LYS A 639 -2.43 11.45 34.63
N ARG A 640 -3.39 10.54 34.40
CA ARG A 640 -3.14 9.10 34.45
C ARG A 640 -2.10 8.68 33.40
N ARG A 641 -2.19 9.21 32.19
CA ARG A 641 -1.22 8.96 31.11
C ARG A 641 0.12 9.62 31.40
N GLN A 642 0.13 10.87 31.87
CA GLN A 642 1.37 11.55 32.27
C GLN A 642 2.19 10.73 33.28
N ASN A 643 1.52 10.12 34.27
CA ASN A 643 2.18 9.25 35.25
C ASN A 643 2.78 7.96 34.64
N GLN A 644 2.40 7.57 33.41
CA GLN A 644 2.97 6.43 32.69
C GLN A 644 4.21 6.80 31.87
N ALA A 645 4.47 8.09 31.63
CA ALA A 645 5.58 8.55 30.78
C ALA A 645 6.93 7.97 31.24
N ARG A 646 7.19 8.03 32.56
CA ARG A 646 8.44 7.49 33.13
C ARG A 646 8.58 5.99 32.91
N ASN A 647 7.50 5.21 33.00
CA ASN A 647 7.57 3.76 32.78
C ASN A 647 8.03 3.43 31.36
N PHE A 648 7.47 4.11 30.35
CA PHE A 648 7.88 3.93 28.95
C PHE A 648 9.32 4.39 28.71
N ALA A 649 9.74 5.51 29.33
CA ALA A 649 11.11 5.98 29.24
C ALA A 649 12.12 4.99 29.84
N VAL A 650 11.79 4.37 30.98
CA VAL A 650 12.61 3.30 31.58
C VAL A 650 12.73 2.09 30.65
N VAL A 651 11.65 1.72 29.96
CA VAL A 651 11.66 0.60 29.01
C VAL A 651 12.50 0.92 27.79
N SER A 652 12.41 2.15 27.27
CA SER A 652 13.29 2.66 26.22
C SER A 652 14.76 2.56 26.64
N TRP A 653 15.11 3.04 27.84
CA TRP A 653 16.46 2.95 28.39
C TRP A 653 16.95 1.49 28.49
N LEU A 654 16.09 0.56 28.93
CA LEU A 654 16.43 -0.85 28.99
C LEU A 654 16.72 -1.43 27.60
N PHE A 655 15.94 -1.09 26.56
CA PHE A 655 16.23 -1.54 25.20
C PHE A 655 17.59 -1.04 24.71
N GLN A 656 17.93 0.22 24.97
CA GLN A 656 19.22 0.81 24.59
C GLN A 656 20.42 0.17 25.30
N ASN A 657 20.24 -0.25 26.56
CA ASN A 657 21.33 -0.75 27.41
C ASN A 657 21.36 -2.28 27.57
N SER A 658 20.39 -2.99 26.98
CA SER A 658 20.32 -4.45 27.07
C SER A 658 21.11 -5.14 25.95
N LYS A 659 21.93 -6.14 26.34
CA LYS A 659 22.59 -7.06 25.40
C LYS A 659 21.69 -8.22 24.92
N LYS A 660 20.48 -8.36 25.48
CA LYS A 660 19.50 -9.43 25.19
C LYS A 660 18.06 -8.90 25.28
N PRO A 661 17.11 -9.42 24.47
CA PRO A 661 15.72 -8.94 24.45
C PRO A 661 15.01 -9.14 25.79
N ILE A 662 14.32 -8.10 26.27
CA ILE A 662 13.67 -8.02 27.59
C ILE A 662 12.36 -8.82 27.65
N LEU A 663 11.79 -9.17 26.49
CA LEU A 663 10.45 -9.76 26.34
C LEU A 663 10.42 -11.30 26.29
N LYS A 664 11.51 -11.99 26.63
CA LYS A 664 11.46 -13.45 26.86
C LYS A 664 11.12 -13.73 28.32
N ASN A 665 9.84 -13.63 28.68
CA ASN A 665 9.23 -14.34 29.82
C ASN A 665 7.72 -14.28 29.71
#